data_AF-A0A5C7MAF0-F1
#
_entry.id   AF-A0A5C7MAF0-F1
#
_cell.length_a   1.000
_cell.length_b   1.000
_cell.length_c   1.000
_cell.angle_alpha   90.00
_cell.angle_beta   90.00
_cell.angle_gamma   90.00
#
_symmetry.space_group_name_H-M   'P 1'
#
loop_
_entity.id
_entity.type
_entity.pdbx_description
1 polymer ?
#
loop_
_entity_poly.entity_id
_entity_poly.type
_entity_poly.pdbx_seq_one_letter_code
_entity_poly.pdbx_strand_id
1 'polypeptide(L)'
;MSPLPRIQYTIPLGVGIDTKTDPKVLRPGRLVELENGLFKNLGSVELWPGVSRLGQSVANAQGASGTSGATSVSGAVHLTTDYGGELVVASQNCFYSYSKTRNAWIERGKLLGCGVEAFPVIRNNYEQTCISSFYSNGFAIFAWEDSSGGVKASVFDLATRKPVLADALIASGGSRPKCIGSGNSLFVYYMITAGNKLCCRQFTLTDPSAFSSEVTLASNAHGSSPHYDIAPHGKNFVLAYRTSTPQIRLGFIRVSDGNFAGATDGFPTPVTNINDPSNAIAVLSNFESDINNQAIYVCYQDGTSLRNIRFELDLTEVGEVTVEGISTTIRNIGLVMDEASLLRAFYEVDSAQTYNRKIRTNTVTTSGTVGTASDLIRSSGLHSKPFRYNGTTYVVAAFESILQSTYFLLTASGSIVNRFSYSRGGGNTQKVNSLVPVSAIDDTQFLVGSLFKGPLRSESGSLFTVRGGQGVILNFDPKKLFFAAKLGPSLFVSSGLVHHYDGQSLNEAGFHLYPENCSASVDNGSGNLVAGDRQFCVVYEWTDQNGQLHRSAPSIPVSFTTTGGTSKVTYTIPTLRITGKTNVSLAVYRTKAAETTFYRVSSITSPTFSSKSSDSVDFIDNTADSSIGGNELLYTTGGVFENIEVPSAGHITTYRDRLIVSQLEDRLEWGYSKRSAQNIGIGVPEEFRKRIDKGEGGILATVEYQDKLLLFKETNVYVTAGDGLADTGIGTEYPDSEPLQTDVGCSEPKSILLTPVGVIFKSIKGFYLINQTLDPQYLGAPAEAFNALRVSGAALDDSRHMAVWTHYDGPAIFYDYLTNQWGTRKNFEATSLSLWSGLYTLGRSDGGVDIETPENYFDNGASLRLRLKTPWINLSGIQGFKRVYRAMFLGEYFSPFLAVVRIYYNYEKHFREQHQIDSDVFIGRSYFGQDSYFGRSLYIGGLNRTVPQFEVRPAIQKCEAIQFEIEIQNPTAVDGKTCSLTAMDLEVGIKKDSRGGALLGAEETAL
;
A
#
# COMPACT_ATOMS: atom_id res chain seq x y z
N MET A 1 63.84 39.82 -2.96
CA MET A 1 63.02 38.59 -2.95
C MET A 1 62.52 38.37 -4.37
N SER A 2 62.91 37.28 -5.03
CA SER A 2 62.29 36.91 -6.30
C SER A 2 60.79 36.68 -6.07
N PRO A 3 59.88 37.22 -6.90
CA PRO A 3 58.48 36.82 -6.84
C PRO A 3 58.40 35.30 -7.00
N LEU A 4 57.57 34.65 -6.17
CA LEU A 4 57.26 33.23 -6.35
C LEU A 4 56.66 33.06 -7.76
N PRO A 5 57.05 32.03 -8.52
CA PRO A 5 56.43 31.76 -9.82
C PRO A 5 54.93 31.58 -9.60
N ARG A 6 54.15 32.36 -10.34
CA ARG A 6 52.68 32.29 -10.28
C ARG A 6 52.23 31.20 -11.24
N ILE A 7 51.50 30.23 -10.71
CA ILE A 7 51.00 29.08 -11.44
C ILE A 7 49.48 29.20 -11.48
N GLN A 8 48.87 28.91 -12.62
CA GLN A 8 47.43 28.79 -12.73
C GLN A 8 47.01 27.34 -12.50
N TYR A 9 46.00 27.14 -11.67
CA TYR A 9 45.42 25.83 -11.39
C TYR A 9 43.95 25.85 -11.79
N THR A 10 43.60 25.10 -12.83
CA THR A 10 42.22 25.00 -13.32
C THR A 10 41.48 23.90 -12.59
N ILE A 11 40.29 24.22 -12.09
CA ILE A 11 39.41 23.30 -11.38
C ILE A 11 38.09 23.23 -12.16
N PRO A 12 37.73 22.07 -12.73
CA PRO A 12 36.42 21.91 -13.38
C PRO A 12 35.30 22.01 -12.35
N LEU A 13 34.20 22.67 -12.70
CA LEU A 13 33.04 22.83 -11.82
C LEU A 13 31.84 21.95 -12.21
N GLY A 14 31.82 21.41 -13.42
CA GLY A 14 30.82 20.43 -13.87
C GLY A 14 31.22 18.98 -13.58
N VAL A 15 31.64 18.69 -12.35
CA VAL A 15 31.83 17.31 -11.88
C VAL A 15 30.90 17.05 -10.71
N GLY A 16 30.23 15.89 -10.73
CA GLY A 16 29.29 15.48 -9.69
C GLY A 16 29.81 15.51 -8.25
N ILE A 17 28.85 15.41 -7.33
CA ILE A 17 29.10 15.42 -5.89
C ILE A 17 29.91 14.19 -5.44
N ASP A 18 30.63 14.32 -4.34
CA ASP A 18 31.16 13.22 -3.52
C ASP A 18 31.00 13.59 -2.04
N THR A 19 30.11 12.87 -1.36
CA THR A 19 29.74 13.13 0.03
C THR A 19 30.30 12.11 1.02
N LYS A 20 30.97 11.04 0.55
CA LYS A 20 31.60 10.01 1.39
C LYS A 20 33.05 10.36 1.72
N THR A 21 33.80 10.84 0.74
CA THR A 21 35.21 11.18 0.92
C THR A 21 35.36 12.41 1.83
N ASP A 22 36.30 12.40 2.77
CA ASP A 22 36.55 13.57 3.63
C ASP A 22 36.87 14.81 2.75
N PRO A 23 36.15 15.94 2.91
CA PRO A 23 36.34 17.14 2.09
C PRO A 23 37.78 17.69 2.09
N LYS A 24 38.62 17.30 3.05
CA LYS A 24 40.04 17.71 3.17
C LYS A 24 40.98 16.97 2.21
N VAL A 25 40.59 15.77 1.78
CA VAL A 25 41.38 14.90 0.88
C VAL A 25 40.71 14.67 -0.48
N LEU A 26 39.44 15.09 -0.62
CA LEU A 26 38.71 15.03 -1.88
C LEU A 26 39.44 15.82 -2.98
N ARG A 27 39.63 15.18 -4.14
CA ARG A 27 40.35 15.77 -5.27
C ARG A 27 39.62 17.03 -5.77
N PRO A 28 40.32 18.17 -5.94
CA PRO A 28 39.74 19.35 -6.56
C PRO A 28 39.11 19.02 -7.92
N GLY A 29 37.85 19.41 -8.10
CA GLY A 29 37.05 19.10 -9.29
C GLY A 29 35.70 18.50 -8.92
N ARG A 30 35.67 17.54 -7.97
CA ARG A 30 34.42 17.05 -7.37
C ARG A 30 33.78 18.12 -6.49
N LEU A 31 32.49 18.01 -6.22
CA LEU A 31 31.75 18.94 -5.36
C LEU A 31 31.37 18.29 -4.03
N VAL A 32 31.42 19.07 -2.94
CA VAL A 32 30.92 18.65 -1.62
C VAL A 32 29.41 18.90 -1.51
N GLU A 33 28.92 19.91 -2.21
CA GLU A 33 27.50 20.28 -2.28
C GLU A 33 27.20 20.77 -3.69
N LEU A 34 26.04 20.37 -4.22
CA LEU A 34 25.46 20.88 -5.45
C LEU A 34 23.94 20.95 -5.28
N GLU A 35 23.36 22.14 -5.19
CA GLU A 35 21.91 22.37 -5.17
C GLU A 35 21.45 22.85 -6.56
N ASN A 36 20.46 22.15 -7.15
CA ASN A 36 19.75 22.51 -8.38
C ASN A 36 20.62 22.65 -9.64
N GLY A 37 21.76 21.93 -9.71
CA GLY A 37 22.62 21.91 -10.89
C GLY A 37 22.31 20.73 -11.82
N LEU A 38 22.35 20.98 -13.12
CA LEU A 38 22.21 20.01 -14.20
C LEU A 38 23.49 19.96 -15.06
N PHE A 39 23.95 18.77 -15.44
CA PHE A 39 25.13 18.56 -16.29
C PHE A 39 24.72 18.44 -17.77
N LYS A 40 24.42 19.56 -18.44
CA LYS A 40 23.98 19.52 -19.84
C LYS A 40 25.11 19.25 -20.84
N ASN A 41 26.27 19.89 -20.64
CA ASN A 41 27.49 19.63 -21.42
C ASN A 41 28.56 19.06 -20.49
N LEU A 42 29.38 18.14 -21.00
CA LEU A 42 30.54 17.57 -20.30
C LEU A 42 31.42 18.67 -19.69
N GLY A 43 31.50 18.71 -18.36
CA GLY A 43 32.34 19.65 -17.61
C GLY A 43 31.69 20.99 -17.26
N SER A 44 30.42 21.22 -17.59
CA SER A 44 29.67 22.42 -17.19
C SER A 44 28.45 22.09 -16.31
N VAL A 45 28.08 23.00 -15.43
CA VAL A 45 26.87 22.93 -14.62
C VAL A 45 25.99 24.14 -14.87
N GLU A 46 24.70 23.94 -15.06
CA GLU A 46 23.69 24.98 -15.24
C GLU A 46 22.50 24.76 -14.31
N LEU A 47 21.64 25.78 -14.15
CA LEU A 47 20.45 25.68 -13.32
C LEU A 47 19.46 24.66 -13.91
N TRP A 48 18.94 23.77 -13.07
CA TRP A 48 17.88 22.83 -13.45
C TRP A 48 16.57 23.58 -13.73
N PRO A 49 15.79 23.21 -14.77
CA PRO A 49 14.45 23.73 -15.00
C PRO A 49 13.52 23.72 -13.76
N GLY A 50 12.59 24.67 -13.76
CA GLY A 50 11.53 24.80 -12.77
C GLY A 50 10.37 23.85 -13.02
N VAL A 51 9.38 23.92 -12.13
CA VAL A 51 8.14 23.14 -12.24
C VAL A 51 6.91 24.04 -12.10
N SER A 52 5.80 23.61 -12.71
CA SER A 52 4.50 24.27 -12.57
C SER A 52 3.40 23.29 -12.19
N ARG A 53 2.42 23.79 -11.43
CA ARG A 53 1.26 23.03 -10.94
C ARG A 53 0.25 22.77 -12.07
N LEU A 54 -0.12 21.51 -12.26
CA LEU A 54 -1.28 21.13 -13.08
C LEU A 54 -2.60 21.50 -12.38
N GLY A 55 -3.65 21.77 -13.14
CA GLY A 55 -4.98 22.05 -12.58
C GLY A 55 -5.47 20.91 -11.68
N GLN A 56 -6.03 21.25 -10.53
CA GLN A 56 -6.42 20.29 -9.49
C GLN A 56 -7.89 19.86 -9.55
N SER A 57 -8.72 20.53 -10.35
CA SER A 57 -10.16 20.28 -10.39
C SER A 57 -10.50 18.89 -10.94
N VAL A 58 -11.55 18.27 -10.41
CA VAL A 58 -12.09 17.00 -10.91
C VAL A 58 -13.35 17.27 -11.73
N ALA A 59 -13.31 16.93 -13.03
CA ALA A 59 -14.33 17.31 -14.00
C ALA A 59 -15.64 16.51 -13.88
N ASN A 60 -15.61 15.33 -13.27
CA ASN A 60 -16.77 14.42 -13.11
C ASN A 60 -17.16 14.20 -11.63
N ALA A 61 -16.91 15.18 -10.76
CA ALA A 61 -17.18 15.11 -9.32
C ALA A 61 -18.66 14.87 -8.91
N GLN A 62 -19.60 14.72 -9.85
CA GLN A 62 -21.02 14.53 -9.56
C GLN A 62 -21.38 13.05 -9.41
N GLY A 63 -21.38 12.56 -8.16
CA GLY A 63 -22.35 11.64 -7.54
C GLY A 63 -22.81 10.36 -8.24
N ALA A 64 -22.25 9.96 -9.38
CA ALA A 64 -22.55 8.68 -10.00
C ALA A 64 -22.07 7.56 -9.08
N SER A 65 -22.86 6.48 -8.94
CA SER A 65 -22.51 5.32 -8.11
C SER A 65 -21.10 4.82 -8.46
N GLY A 66 -20.14 4.98 -7.54
CA GLY A 66 -18.74 4.62 -7.76
C GLY A 66 -17.76 5.79 -7.80
N THR A 67 -18.23 7.05 -7.83
CA THR A 67 -17.39 8.25 -7.64
C THR A 67 -17.30 8.63 -6.15
N SER A 68 -16.18 9.25 -5.77
CA SER A 68 -15.91 9.74 -4.41
C SER A 68 -16.62 11.06 -4.10
N GLY A 69 -17.07 11.78 -5.13
CA GLY A 69 -17.58 13.14 -5.01
C GLY A 69 -16.49 14.19 -4.77
N ALA A 70 -15.20 13.83 -4.86
CA ALA A 70 -14.10 14.75 -4.67
C ALA A 70 -14.09 15.81 -5.79
N THR A 71 -14.01 17.09 -5.40
CA THR A 71 -13.94 18.23 -6.33
C THR A 71 -12.51 18.56 -6.76
N SER A 72 -11.52 18.00 -6.09
CA SER A 72 -10.10 18.16 -6.38
C SER A 72 -9.31 16.89 -6.08
N VAL A 73 -8.16 16.73 -6.76
CA VAL A 73 -7.22 15.65 -6.44
C VAL A 73 -6.49 15.99 -5.15
N SER A 74 -6.53 15.07 -4.18
CA SER A 74 -5.82 15.19 -2.90
C SER A 74 -5.01 13.93 -2.60
N GLY A 75 -3.83 14.10 -2.00
CA GLY A 75 -2.96 13.00 -1.58
C GLY A 75 -2.51 12.07 -2.71
N ALA A 76 -1.85 12.60 -3.74
CA ALA A 76 -1.22 11.80 -4.78
C ALA A 76 -0.20 10.84 -4.15
N VAL A 77 -0.32 9.54 -4.41
CA VAL A 77 0.56 8.50 -3.83
C VAL A 77 1.45 7.85 -4.89
N HIS A 78 0.94 7.70 -6.11
CA HIS A 78 1.68 7.10 -7.22
C HIS A 78 1.23 7.68 -8.56
N LEU A 79 2.20 8.04 -9.39
CA LEU A 79 2.01 8.49 -10.77
C LEU A 79 2.55 7.43 -11.73
N THR A 80 1.83 7.18 -12.81
CA THR A 80 2.33 6.37 -13.93
C THR A 80 1.83 6.94 -15.25
N THR A 81 2.57 6.64 -16.32
CA THR A 81 2.25 6.97 -17.71
C THR A 81 2.21 5.73 -18.60
N ASP A 82 2.28 4.54 -18.00
CA ASP A 82 2.41 3.26 -18.71
C ASP A 82 1.18 2.97 -19.60
N TYR A 83 0.01 3.50 -19.23
CA TYR A 83 -1.22 3.34 -20.00
C TYR A 83 -1.26 4.26 -21.22
N GLY A 84 -0.55 3.87 -22.29
CA GLY A 84 -0.64 4.55 -23.58
C GLY A 84 -0.19 6.02 -23.55
N GLY A 85 0.64 6.40 -22.58
CA GLY A 85 1.10 7.79 -22.38
C GLY A 85 0.09 8.69 -21.64
N GLU A 86 -1.03 8.15 -21.17
CA GLU A 86 -1.98 8.87 -20.32
C GLU A 86 -1.37 9.08 -18.92
N LEU A 87 -1.43 10.31 -18.41
CA LEU A 87 -1.00 10.61 -17.05
C LEU A 87 -2.11 10.20 -16.07
N VAL A 88 -1.81 9.19 -15.25
CA VAL A 88 -2.72 8.70 -14.22
C VAL A 88 -2.10 8.85 -12.84
N VAL A 89 -2.95 9.11 -11.85
CA VAL A 89 -2.55 9.23 -10.45
C VAL A 89 -3.43 8.34 -9.58
N ALA A 90 -2.78 7.48 -8.80
CA ALA A 90 -3.36 6.85 -7.63
C ALA A 90 -3.25 7.83 -6.47
N SER A 91 -4.39 8.21 -5.90
CA SER A 91 -4.46 8.97 -4.67
C SER A 91 -4.77 8.06 -3.48
N GLN A 92 -4.87 8.61 -2.27
CA GLN A 92 -5.20 7.83 -1.07
C GLN A 92 -6.53 7.09 -1.18
N ASN A 93 -7.51 7.63 -1.91
CA ASN A 93 -8.89 7.12 -1.95
C ASN A 93 -9.40 6.82 -3.37
N CYS A 94 -8.77 7.37 -4.41
CA CYS A 94 -9.29 7.36 -5.77
C CYS A 94 -8.19 7.23 -6.82
N PHE A 95 -8.59 6.85 -8.01
CA PHE A 95 -7.75 6.79 -9.19
C PHE A 95 -8.24 7.82 -10.21
N TYR A 96 -7.31 8.63 -10.72
CA TYR A 96 -7.64 9.70 -11.66
C TYR A 96 -6.78 9.64 -12.92
N SER A 97 -7.35 10.11 -14.03
CA SER A 97 -6.63 10.40 -15.26
C SER A 97 -6.64 11.90 -15.57
N TYR A 98 -5.56 12.43 -16.10
CA TYR A 98 -5.45 13.85 -16.41
C TYR A 98 -5.91 14.18 -17.85
N SER A 99 -6.77 15.20 -17.99
CA SER A 99 -7.20 15.73 -19.28
C SER A 99 -6.48 17.05 -19.60
N LYS A 100 -5.47 16.98 -20.49
CA LYS A 100 -4.71 18.15 -20.92
C LYS A 100 -5.59 19.27 -21.50
N THR A 101 -6.60 18.91 -22.30
CA THR A 101 -7.51 19.88 -22.94
C THR A 101 -8.31 20.70 -21.92
N ARG A 102 -8.72 20.08 -20.80
CA ARG A 102 -9.50 20.74 -19.75
C ARG A 102 -8.64 21.31 -18.63
N ASN A 103 -7.34 20.98 -18.61
CA ASN A 103 -6.46 21.19 -17.46
C ASN A 103 -7.12 20.71 -16.14
N ALA A 104 -7.69 19.50 -16.17
CA ALA A 104 -8.49 18.95 -15.08
C ALA A 104 -8.36 17.43 -15.02
N TRP A 105 -8.64 16.86 -13.86
CA TRP A 105 -8.63 15.42 -13.60
C TRP A 105 -10.01 14.81 -13.82
N ILE A 106 -10.03 13.51 -14.10
CA ILE A 106 -11.24 12.70 -14.24
C ILE A 106 -11.10 11.52 -13.31
N GLU A 107 -12.04 11.35 -12.38
CA GLU A 107 -12.09 10.18 -11.51
C GLU A 107 -12.47 8.94 -12.33
N ARG A 108 -11.66 7.88 -12.20
CA ARG A 108 -11.80 6.61 -12.91
C ARG A 108 -12.23 5.45 -12.01
N GLY A 109 -12.20 5.65 -10.69
CA GLY A 109 -12.69 4.69 -9.72
C GLY A 109 -12.09 4.92 -8.34
N LYS A 110 -12.60 4.18 -7.34
CA LYS A 110 -12.02 4.18 -5.99
C LYS A 110 -10.77 3.30 -5.97
N LEU A 111 -9.76 3.75 -5.24
CA LEU A 111 -8.53 3.00 -5.04
C LEU A 111 -8.05 3.28 -3.61
N LEU A 112 -8.15 2.28 -2.75
CA LEU A 112 -7.73 2.34 -1.36
C LEU A 112 -6.57 1.36 -1.16
N GLY A 113 -5.54 1.79 -0.44
CA GLY A 113 -4.34 1.00 -0.18
C GLY A 113 -4.38 0.28 1.17
N CYS A 114 -4.25 -1.04 1.17
CA CYS A 114 -3.97 -1.82 2.38
C CYS A 114 -3.25 -3.12 2.02
N GLY A 115 -1.97 -3.25 2.33
CA GLY A 115 -1.23 -4.51 2.21
C GLY A 115 -1.66 -5.50 3.28
N VAL A 116 -1.59 -6.79 2.96
CA VAL A 116 -1.91 -7.87 3.91
C VAL A 116 -0.73 -8.79 4.03
N GLU A 117 -0.41 -9.16 5.27
CA GLU A 117 0.54 -10.22 5.61
C GLU A 117 -0.08 -11.15 6.64
N ALA A 118 0.01 -12.47 6.44
CA ALA A 118 -0.46 -13.47 7.39
C ALA A 118 0.66 -14.38 7.88
N PHE A 119 0.53 -14.85 9.12
CA PHE A 119 1.43 -15.84 9.70
C PHE A 119 0.65 -16.87 10.53
N PRO A 120 1.07 -18.15 10.51
CA PRO A 120 0.37 -19.20 11.23
C PRO A 120 0.53 -19.03 12.75
N VAL A 121 -0.59 -19.12 13.49
CA VAL A 121 -0.61 -19.14 14.95
C VAL A 121 -0.70 -20.58 15.46
N ILE A 122 -1.59 -21.38 14.86
CA ILE A 122 -1.75 -22.80 15.18
C ILE A 122 -2.19 -23.58 13.94
N ARG A 123 -1.56 -24.75 13.75
CA ARG A 123 -1.83 -25.71 12.68
C ARG A 123 -1.62 -27.12 13.26
N ASN A 124 -2.65 -27.69 13.88
CA ASN A 124 -2.58 -29.02 14.48
C ASN A 124 -3.71 -29.93 13.92
N ASN A 125 -3.96 -31.06 14.59
CA ASN A 125 -5.00 -32.02 14.19
C ASN A 125 -6.38 -31.71 14.79
N TYR A 126 -6.50 -30.62 15.57
CA TYR A 126 -7.73 -30.20 16.22
C TYR A 126 -8.33 -28.99 15.51
N GLU A 127 -9.65 -28.91 15.51
CA GLU A 127 -10.40 -27.82 14.89
C GLU A 127 -10.37 -26.59 15.82
N GLN A 128 -9.87 -25.47 15.30
CA GLN A 128 -9.93 -24.19 15.98
C GLN A 128 -11.14 -23.36 15.54
N THR A 129 -11.77 -22.74 16.53
CA THR A 129 -13.01 -21.98 16.36
C THR A 129 -13.02 -20.73 17.25
N CYS A 130 -13.91 -19.76 16.97
CA CYS A 130 -14.07 -18.54 17.79
C CYS A 130 -12.75 -17.83 18.13
N ILE A 131 -11.89 -17.59 17.14
CA ILE A 131 -10.59 -16.94 17.38
C ILE A 131 -10.78 -15.50 17.86
N SER A 132 -9.91 -15.05 18.76
CA SER A 132 -9.77 -13.66 19.16
C SER A 132 -8.28 -13.28 19.22
N SER A 133 -7.96 -12.01 18.98
CA SER A 133 -6.58 -11.50 19.01
C SER A 133 -6.48 -10.14 19.67
N PHE A 134 -5.32 -9.81 20.22
CA PHE A 134 -5.00 -8.45 20.64
C PHE A 134 -3.48 -8.23 20.64
N TYR A 135 -3.04 -7.01 20.33
CA TYR A 135 -1.63 -6.59 20.39
C TYR A 135 -1.40 -5.57 21.51
N SER A 136 -0.30 -5.73 22.25
CA SER A 136 0.21 -4.71 23.18
C SER A 136 1.72 -4.84 23.36
N ASN A 137 2.43 -3.71 23.30
CA ASN A 137 3.86 -3.58 23.65
C ASN A 137 4.79 -4.62 22.98
N GLY A 138 4.64 -4.84 21.66
CA GLY A 138 5.47 -5.78 20.89
C GLY A 138 4.96 -7.24 20.87
N PHE A 139 3.98 -7.58 21.72
CA PHE A 139 3.44 -8.93 21.81
C PHE A 139 2.00 -9.01 21.30
N ALA A 140 1.66 -10.14 20.68
CA ALA A 140 0.32 -10.47 20.22
C ALA A 140 -0.21 -11.70 20.95
N ILE A 141 -1.40 -11.61 21.54
CA ILE A 141 -2.13 -12.74 22.11
C ILE A 141 -3.21 -13.21 21.14
N PHE A 142 -3.34 -14.52 21.00
CA PHE A 142 -4.41 -15.18 20.25
C PHE A 142 -5.07 -16.21 21.15
N ALA A 143 -6.40 -16.25 21.19
CA ALA A 143 -7.17 -17.27 21.90
C ALA A 143 -8.24 -17.86 21.00
N TRP A 144 -8.57 -19.13 21.22
CA TRP A 144 -9.55 -19.86 20.42
C TRP A 144 -10.22 -20.97 21.25
N GLU A 145 -11.37 -21.43 20.78
CA GLU A 145 -11.96 -22.69 21.20
C GLU A 145 -11.36 -23.83 20.38
N ASP A 146 -11.01 -24.94 21.03
CA ASP A 146 -10.31 -26.06 20.42
C ASP A 146 -11.15 -27.35 20.52
N SER A 147 -11.18 -28.16 19.45
CA SER A 147 -11.94 -29.41 19.46
C SER A 147 -11.39 -30.50 20.40
N SER A 148 -10.15 -30.37 20.89
CA SER A 148 -9.66 -31.19 22.02
C SER A 148 -10.29 -30.82 23.37
N GLY A 149 -10.97 -29.67 23.44
CA GLY A 149 -11.74 -29.23 24.59
C GLY A 149 -11.28 -27.88 25.15
N GLY A 150 -12.26 -26.99 25.36
CA GLY A 150 -12.07 -25.73 26.07
C GLY A 150 -11.49 -24.60 25.24
N VAL A 151 -11.02 -23.56 25.94
CA VAL A 151 -10.32 -22.41 25.36
C VAL A 151 -8.82 -22.56 25.57
N LYS A 152 -8.06 -22.29 24.51
CA LYS A 152 -6.61 -22.21 24.52
C LYS A 152 -6.13 -20.86 24.01
N ALA A 153 -4.88 -20.52 24.32
CA ALA A 153 -4.25 -19.29 23.84
C ALA A 153 -2.76 -19.44 23.56
N SER A 154 -2.22 -18.52 22.76
CA SER A 154 -0.79 -18.37 22.50
C SER A 154 -0.40 -16.91 22.49
N VAL A 155 0.84 -16.63 22.91
CA VAL A 155 1.43 -15.29 22.92
C VAL A 155 2.66 -15.31 22.03
N PHE A 156 2.74 -14.36 21.11
CA PHE A 156 3.81 -14.22 20.13
C PHE A 156 4.55 -12.91 20.35
N ASP A 157 5.87 -12.94 20.16
CA ASP A 157 6.63 -11.73 19.85
C ASP A 157 6.38 -11.39 18.38
N LEU A 158 5.79 -10.23 18.11
CA LEU A 158 5.36 -9.87 16.76
C LEU A 158 6.55 -9.49 15.85
N ALA A 159 7.66 -9.03 16.41
CA ALA A 159 8.85 -8.66 15.64
C ALA A 159 9.50 -9.91 15.01
N THR A 160 9.60 -10.99 15.79
CA THR A 160 10.19 -12.26 15.34
C THR A 160 9.17 -13.28 14.82
N ARG A 161 7.88 -13.07 15.11
CA ARG A 161 6.74 -13.96 14.83
C ARG A 161 6.90 -15.34 15.43
N LYS A 162 7.64 -15.43 16.53
CA LYS A 162 7.85 -16.66 17.28
C LYS A 162 6.93 -16.70 18.50
N PRO A 163 6.35 -17.87 18.82
CA PRO A 163 5.58 -18.00 20.05
C PRO A 163 6.51 -17.89 21.25
N VAL A 164 6.12 -17.05 22.20
CA VAL A 164 6.67 -16.99 23.56
C VAL A 164 6.02 -18.08 24.41
N LEU A 165 4.70 -18.24 24.25
CA LEU A 165 3.92 -19.32 24.83
C LEU A 165 2.97 -19.86 23.75
N ALA A 166 3.00 -21.16 23.52
CA ALA A 166 2.20 -21.83 22.49
C ALA A 166 1.19 -22.80 23.12
N ASP A 167 -0.01 -22.84 22.54
CA ASP A 167 -1.10 -23.80 22.82
C ASP A 167 -1.42 -24.00 24.31
N ALA A 168 -1.37 -22.93 25.11
CA ALA A 168 -1.64 -23.00 26.54
C ALA A 168 -3.13 -23.14 26.84
N LEU A 169 -3.49 -24.10 27.69
CA LEU A 169 -4.87 -24.28 28.15
C LEU A 169 -5.30 -23.14 29.07
N ILE A 170 -6.36 -22.43 28.69
CA ILE A 170 -6.96 -21.36 29.50
C ILE A 170 -8.07 -21.93 30.38
N ALA A 171 -9.01 -22.68 29.80
CA ALA A 171 -10.09 -23.30 30.56
C ALA A 171 -10.72 -24.47 29.79
N SER A 172 -10.79 -25.66 30.41
CA SER A 172 -11.30 -26.89 29.79
C SER A 172 -12.80 -26.84 29.42
N GLY A 173 -13.59 -26.03 30.13
CA GLY A 173 -15.01 -25.78 29.83
C GLY A 173 -15.29 -24.36 29.30
N GLY A 174 -14.25 -23.64 28.89
CA GLY A 174 -14.36 -22.27 28.40
C GLY A 174 -14.99 -22.19 27.00
N SER A 175 -15.58 -21.05 26.69
CA SER A 175 -16.08 -20.71 25.35
C SER A 175 -16.08 -19.20 25.08
N ARG A 176 -16.22 -18.80 23.82
CA ARG A 176 -16.31 -17.42 23.31
C ARG A 176 -15.15 -16.52 23.77
N PRO A 177 -13.88 -16.92 23.61
CA PRO A 177 -12.77 -16.11 24.12
C PRO A 177 -12.75 -14.71 23.51
N LYS A 178 -12.44 -13.70 24.34
CA LYS A 178 -12.14 -12.32 23.91
C LYS A 178 -10.82 -11.86 24.49
N CYS A 179 -9.93 -11.40 23.61
CA CYS A 179 -8.62 -10.88 23.98
C CYS A 179 -8.67 -9.36 24.09
N ILE A 180 -8.02 -8.82 25.12
CA ILE A 180 -7.80 -7.38 25.28
C ILE A 180 -6.56 -7.17 26.13
N GLY A 181 -5.92 -6.00 26.04
CA GLY A 181 -4.75 -5.69 26.86
C GLY A 181 -4.50 -4.19 26.96
N SER A 182 -3.62 -3.85 27.89
CA SER A 182 -3.17 -2.47 28.13
C SER A 182 -1.81 -2.51 28.82
N GLY A 183 -0.86 -1.75 28.29
CA GLY A 183 0.53 -1.74 28.79
C GLY A 183 1.15 -3.14 28.78
N ASN A 184 1.55 -3.61 29.96
CA ASN A 184 2.22 -4.90 30.16
C ASN A 184 1.26 -6.06 30.48
N SER A 185 -0.05 -5.86 30.38
CA SER A 185 -1.05 -6.89 30.71
C SER A 185 -1.90 -7.24 29.50
N LEU A 186 -1.91 -8.52 29.14
CA LEU A 186 -2.81 -9.11 28.14
C LEU A 186 -3.81 -10.02 28.87
N PHE A 187 -5.05 -10.08 28.41
CA PHE A 187 -6.13 -10.84 29.04
C PHE A 187 -6.87 -11.71 28.03
N VAL A 188 -7.33 -12.87 28.49
CA VAL A 188 -8.31 -13.72 27.80
C VAL A 188 -9.56 -13.82 28.69
N TYR A 189 -10.65 -13.22 28.25
CA TYR A 189 -11.98 -13.34 28.86
C TYR A 189 -12.74 -14.48 28.18
N TYR A 190 -13.47 -15.29 28.95
CA TYR A 190 -14.22 -16.43 28.43
C TYR A 190 -15.40 -16.80 29.32
N MET A 191 -16.33 -17.56 28.75
CA MET A 191 -17.52 -18.05 29.44
C MET A 191 -17.37 -19.51 29.85
N ILE A 192 -17.72 -19.84 31.08
CA ILE A 192 -17.96 -21.21 31.54
C ILE A 192 -19.47 -21.41 31.66
N THR A 193 -20.09 -21.87 30.58
CA THR A 193 -21.55 -21.99 30.44
C THR A 193 -22.17 -22.91 31.50
N ALA A 194 -21.55 -24.06 31.81
CA ALA A 194 -22.07 -24.99 32.80
C ALA A 194 -22.16 -24.40 34.23
N GLY A 195 -21.40 -23.34 34.51
CA GLY A 195 -21.36 -22.69 35.82
C GLY A 195 -21.96 -21.28 35.84
N ASN A 196 -22.53 -20.79 34.73
CA ASN A 196 -22.98 -19.40 34.57
C ASN A 196 -21.90 -18.36 34.92
N LYS A 197 -20.63 -18.67 34.61
CA LYS A 197 -19.48 -17.82 34.97
C LYS A 197 -18.90 -17.07 33.78
N LEU A 198 -18.59 -15.79 34.01
CA LEU A 198 -17.69 -15.01 33.16
C LEU A 198 -16.35 -14.90 33.89
N CYS A 199 -15.29 -15.36 33.24
CA CYS A 199 -13.96 -15.46 33.83
C CYS A 199 -12.90 -14.81 32.94
N CYS A 200 -11.73 -14.54 33.51
CA CYS A 200 -10.54 -14.17 32.74
C CYS A 200 -9.27 -14.81 33.30
N ARG A 201 -8.22 -14.79 32.48
CA ARG A 201 -6.83 -14.98 32.89
C ARG A 201 -5.96 -13.90 32.28
N GLN A 202 -4.95 -13.49 33.02
CA GLN A 202 -3.97 -12.48 32.61
C GLN A 202 -2.67 -13.14 32.17
N PHE A 203 -1.97 -12.50 31.24
CA PHE A 203 -0.60 -12.78 30.87
C PHE A 203 0.20 -11.49 30.99
N THR A 204 1.27 -11.50 31.77
CA THR A 204 2.06 -10.31 32.06
C THR A 204 3.34 -10.31 31.24
N LEU A 205 3.62 -9.20 30.55
CA LEU A 205 4.76 -9.06 29.65
C LEU A 205 6.11 -8.86 30.37
N THR A 206 6.08 -8.58 31.68
CA THR A 206 7.31 -8.49 32.50
C THR A 206 7.87 -9.86 32.89
N ASP A 207 7.04 -10.89 32.94
CA ASP A 207 7.43 -12.30 33.17
C ASP A 207 6.59 -13.19 32.25
N PRO A 208 6.95 -13.30 30.96
CA PRO A 208 6.11 -13.91 29.95
C PRO A 208 6.24 -15.45 29.94
N SER A 209 6.07 -16.09 31.09
CA SER A 209 6.24 -17.54 31.26
C SER A 209 4.91 -18.32 31.31
N ALA A 210 3.86 -17.74 31.91
CA ALA A 210 2.57 -18.41 32.06
C ALA A 210 1.39 -17.43 32.23
N PHE A 211 0.17 -17.95 32.04
CA PHE A 211 -1.06 -17.25 32.43
C PHE A 211 -1.29 -17.31 33.94
N SER A 212 -1.91 -16.26 34.49
CA SER A 212 -2.34 -16.18 35.89
C SER A 212 -3.40 -17.23 36.24
N SER A 213 -3.68 -17.35 37.54
CA SER A 213 -4.89 -18.05 38.00
C SER A 213 -6.16 -17.42 37.45
N GLU A 214 -7.21 -18.23 37.31
CA GLU A 214 -8.53 -17.77 36.89
C GLU A 214 -9.12 -16.75 37.87
N VAL A 215 -9.66 -15.66 37.33
CA VAL A 215 -10.46 -14.66 38.04
C VAL A 215 -11.90 -14.78 37.57
N THR A 216 -12.84 -15.02 38.51
CA THR A 216 -14.28 -15.02 38.21
C THR A 216 -14.83 -13.60 38.37
N LEU A 217 -15.26 -12.99 37.26
CA LEU A 217 -15.87 -11.66 37.25
C LEU A 217 -17.35 -11.69 37.65
N ALA A 218 -18.05 -12.74 37.22
CA ALA A 218 -19.47 -12.93 37.48
C ALA A 218 -19.81 -14.40 37.62
N SER A 219 -20.74 -14.71 38.53
CA SER A 219 -21.32 -16.05 38.75
C SER A 219 -22.80 -16.13 38.33
N ASN A 220 -23.30 -15.08 37.67
CA ASN A 220 -24.68 -14.93 37.25
C ASN A 220 -24.79 -14.58 35.75
N ALA A 221 -23.80 -14.95 34.93
CA ALA A 221 -23.89 -14.75 33.49
C ALA A 221 -24.91 -15.72 32.87
N HIS A 222 -25.58 -15.32 31.80
CA HIS A 222 -26.67 -16.11 31.23
C HIS A 222 -26.17 -17.42 30.62
N GLY A 223 -26.66 -18.59 31.06
CA GLY A 223 -26.12 -19.89 30.65
C GLY A 223 -26.29 -20.22 29.15
N SER A 224 -27.50 -20.07 28.59
CA SER A 224 -27.77 -20.52 27.21
C SER A 224 -27.42 -19.50 26.12
N SER A 225 -27.71 -18.22 26.34
CA SER A 225 -27.23 -17.09 25.52
C SER A 225 -26.26 -16.18 26.30
N PRO A 226 -25.00 -16.63 26.53
CA PRO A 226 -23.98 -15.92 27.30
C PRO A 226 -23.34 -14.77 26.50
N HIS A 227 -24.12 -13.75 26.18
CA HIS A 227 -23.66 -12.63 25.37
C HIS A 227 -22.89 -11.63 26.24
N TYR A 228 -21.68 -11.27 25.82
CA TYR A 228 -20.89 -10.25 26.49
C TYR A 228 -19.94 -9.57 25.50
N ASP A 229 -19.54 -8.34 25.84
CA ASP A 229 -18.54 -7.63 25.09
C ASP A 229 -17.66 -6.78 26.00
N ILE A 230 -16.43 -6.53 25.56
CA ILE A 230 -15.41 -5.74 26.27
C ILE A 230 -14.74 -4.77 25.30
N ALA A 231 -14.49 -3.55 25.75
CA ALA A 231 -13.85 -2.49 24.97
C ALA A 231 -12.80 -1.72 25.81
N PRO A 232 -11.78 -1.14 25.16
CA PRO A 232 -10.80 -0.30 25.83
C PRO A 232 -11.43 1.01 26.33
N HIS A 233 -10.93 1.52 27.46
CA HIS A 233 -11.28 2.81 28.07
C HIS A 233 -10.02 3.44 28.70
N GLY A 234 -9.31 4.27 27.93
CA GLY A 234 -8.01 4.81 28.33
C GLY A 234 -7.04 3.67 28.66
N LYS A 235 -6.58 3.60 29.92
CA LYS A 235 -5.74 2.48 30.39
C LYS A 235 -6.53 1.28 30.91
N ASN A 236 -7.83 1.43 31.17
CA ASN A 236 -8.74 0.41 31.71
C ASN A 236 -9.68 -0.14 30.62
N PHE A 237 -10.64 -0.98 30.98
CA PHE A 237 -11.63 -1.52 30.05
C PHE A 237 -13.06 -1.27 30.56
N VAL A 238 -14.04 -1.38 29.68
CA VAL A 238 -15.46 -1.44 30.00
C VAL A 238 -16.04 -2.75 29.49
N LEU A 239 -16.87 -3.40 30.30
CA LEU A 239 -17.48 -4.69 29.99
C LEU A 239 -18.99 -4.63 30.18
N ALA A 240 -19.73 -5.17 29.21
CA ALA A 240 -21.17 -5.38 29.27
C ALA A 240 -21.48 -6.87 29.07
N TYR A 241 -22.37 -7.45 29.88
CA TYR A 241 -22.79 -8.83 29.72
C TYR A 241 -24.26 -9.06 30.07
N ARG A 242 -24.84 -10.12 29.51
CA ARG A 242 -26.19 -10.60 29.82
C ARG A 242 -26.19 -11.45 31.09
N THR A 243 -26.99 -11.08 32.07
CA THR A 243 -27.15 -11.85 33.31
C THR A 243 -28.17 -12.98 33.18
N SER A 244 -28.17 -13.92 34.14
CA SER A 244 -29.09 -15.07 34.22
C SER A 244 -30.54 -14.63 34.40
N THR A 245 -30.76 -13.52 35.11
CA THR A 245 -31.97 -12.71 34.94
C THR A 245 -31.74 -11.87 33.67
N PRO A 246 -32.53 -12.01 32.59
CA PRO A 246 -32.23 -11.41 31.28
C PRO A 246 -32.16 -9.86 31.32
N GLN A 247 -30.99 -9.34 31.65
CA GLN A 247 -30.69 -7.94 31.92
C GLN A 247 -29.26 -7.63 31.47
N ILE A 248 -28.94 -6.34 31.25
CA ILE A 248 -27.59 -5.88 30.93
C ILE A 248 -26.87 -5.49 32.22
N ARG A 249 -25.71 -6.10 32.49
CA ARG A 249 -24.78 -5.63 33.52
C ARG A 249 -23.60 -4.93 32.87
N LEU A 250 -23.28 -3.71 33.31
CA LEU A 250 -22.23 -2.84 32.77
C LEU A 250 -21.28 -2.37 33.88
N GLY A 251 -19.97 -2.34 33.62
CA GLY A 251 -19.01 -1.74 34.53
C GLY A 251 -17.59 -1.64 33.97
N PHE A 252 -16.76 -0.88 34.66
CA PHE A 252 -15.33 -0.76 34.36
C PHE A 252 -14.55 -1.96 34.89
N ILE A 253 -13.46 -2.29 34.22
CA ILE A 253 -12.57 -3.40 34.56
C ILE A 253 -11.16 -2.86 34.83
N ARG A 254 -10.55 -3.32 35.92
CA ARG A 254 -9.18 -2.95 36.32
C ARG A 254 -8.16 -3.78 35.57
N VAL A 255 -7.07 -3.15 35.16
CA VAL A 255 -5.96 -3.83 34.44
C VAL A 255 -5.00 -4.56 35.36
N SER A 256 -5.07 -4.33 36.67
CA SER A 256 -4.21 -5.01 37.65
C SER A 256 -4.55 -6.50 37.80
N ASP A 257 -5.84 -6.84 37.74
CA ASP A 257 -6.35 -8.19 38.03
C ASP A 257 -7.45 -8.65 37.05
N GLY A 258 -7.91 -7.78 36.14
CA GLY A 258 -8.96 -8.09 35.19
C GLY A 258 -10.36 -8.16 35.79
N ASN A 259 -10.58 -7.68 37.03
CA ASN A 259 -11.86 -7.71 37.74
C ASN A 259 -12.63 -6.37 37.64
N PHE A 260 -13.91 -6.36 38.01
CA PHE A 260 -14.70 -5.13 38.07
C PHE A 260 -14.07 -4.09 39.01
N ALA A 261 -13.95 -2.86 38.52
CA ALA A 261 -13.55 -1.70 39.31
C ALA A 261 -14.74 -1.17 40.11
N GLY A 262 -14.47 -0.55 41.25
CA GLY A 262 -15.47 0.16 42.04
C GLY A 262 -14.95 1.48 42.59
N ALA A 263 -15.68 2.05 43.55
CA ALA A 263 -15.41 3.39 44.08
C ALA A 263 -14.00 3.53 44.68
N THR A 264 -13.47 2.46 45.29
CA THR A 264 -12.10 2.42 45.84
C THR A 264 -11.02 2.52 44.76
N ASP A 265 -11.35 2.19 43.51
CA ASP A 265 -10.44 2.23 42.36
C ASP A 265 -10.64 3.52 41.54
N GLY A 266 -11.48 4.44 42.00
CA GLY A 266 -11.83 5.67 41.30
C GLY A 266 -12.87 5.50 40.19
N PHE A 267 -13.61 4.39 40.16
CA PHE A 267 -14.66 4.11 39.18
C PHE A 267 -16.05 3.98 39.85
N PRO A 268 -17.15 4.26 39.15
CA PRO A 268 -18.49 3.97 39.67
C PRO A 268 -18.70 2.45 39.85
N THR A 269 -19.58 2.10 40.79
CA THR A 269 -19.99 0.70 40.99
C THR A 269 -20.71 0.19 39.74
N PRO A 270 -20.48 -1.07 39.29
CA PRO A 270 -21.16 -1.61 38.12
C PRO A 270 -22.69 -1.55 38.27
N VAL A 271 -23.39 -1.27 37.17
CA VAL A 271 -24.84 -1.03 37.11
C VAL A 271 -25.56 -2.15 36.36
N THR A 272 -26.85 -2.35 36.67
CA THR A 272 -27.72 -3.29 35.95
C THR A 272 -28.88 -2.52 35.31
N ASN A 273 -29.04 -2.64 34.00
CA ASN A 273 -30.17 -2.13 33.25
C ASN A 273 -31.16 -3.28 32.95
N ILE A 274 -32.45 -2.99 33.01
CA ILE A 274 -33.52 -4.01 32.96
C ILE A 274 -33.76 -4.63 31.58
N ASN A 275 -33.14 -4.09 30.53
CA ASN A 275 -33.34 -4.54 29.16
C ASN A 275 -32.64 -5.86 28.87
N ASP A 276 -33.23 -6.69 28.00
CA ASP A 276 -32.71 -8.00 27.65
C ASP A 276 -31.96 -7.98 26.30
N PRO A 277 -30.63 -8.19 26.29
CA PRO A 277 -29.86 -8.36 25.05
C PRO A 277 -29.98 -9.81 24.55
N SER A 278 -31.18 -10.21 24.13
CA SER A 278 -31.51 -11.63 23.88
C SER A 278 -30.65 -12.28 22.79
N ASN A 279 -30.25 -11.54 21.75
CA ASN A 279 -29.46 -12.08 20.64
C ASN A 279 -28.02 -11.57 20.57
N ALA A 280 -27.72 -10.29 20.81
CA ALA A 280 -26.34 -9.78 20.74
C ALA A 280 -26.17 -8.53 21.60
N ILE A 281 -24.93 -8.27 22.04
CA ILE A 281 -24.54 -7.06 22.77
C ILE A 281 -23.14 -6.60 22.34
N ALA A 282 -22.95 -5.31 22.15
CA ALA A 282 -21.66 -4.68 21.91
C ALA A 282 -21.51 -3.47 22.83
N VAL A 283 -20.27 -3.23 23.28
CA VAL A 283 -19.92 -2.07 24.09
C VAL A 283 -18.82 -1.27 23.41
N LEU A 284 -18.93 0.06 23.49
CA LEU A 284 -17.91 1.00 23.05
C LEU A 284 -17.76 2.06 24.14
N SER A 285 -16.52 2.41 24.47
CA SER A 285 -16.24 3.63 25.23
C SER A 285 -15.68 4.68 24.28
N ASN A 286 -16.32 5.84 24.22
CA ASN A 286 -15.73 7.01 23.60
C ASN A 286 -14.82 7.69 24.63
N PHE A 287 -13.51 7.48 24.52
CA PHE A 287 -12.51 8.08 25.38
C PHE A 287 -11.66 9.05 24.57
N GLU A 288 -12.20 10.26 24.35
CA GLU A 288 -11.54 11.35 23.62
C GLU A 288 -10.89 12.36 24.58
N SER A 289 -10.01 13.22 24.07
CA SER A 289 -9.42 14.32 24.86
C SER A 289 -10.45 15.37 25.28
N ASP A 290 -11.56 15.52 24.54
CA ASP A 290 -12.68 16.36 24.95
C ASP A 290 -13.54 15.61 25.98
N ILE A 291 -13.39 16.02 27.24
CA ILE A 291 -14.09 15.42 28.38
C ILE A 291 -15.62 15.51 28.25
N ASN A 292 -16.15 16.48 27.50
CA ASN A 292 -17.59 16.68 27.36
C ASN A 292 -18.24 15.66 26.41
N ASN A 293 -17.45 14.91 25.65
CA ASN A 293 -17.92 13.95 24.67
C ASN A 293 -17.64 12.49 25.09
N GLN A 294 -17.08 12.30 26.28
CA GLN A 294 -16.80 10.97 26.82
C GLN A 294 -18.10 10.28 27.24
N ALA A 295 -18.32 9.06 26.76
CA ALA A 295 -19.52 8.29 27.04
C ALA A 295 -19.28 6.80 26.84
N ILE A 296 -20.19 5.99 27.37
CA ILE A 296 -20.24 4.55 27.10
C ILE A 296 -21.52 4.26 26.30
N TYR A 297 -21.36 3.53 25.21
CA TYR A 297 -22.46 3.09 24.37
C TYR A 297 -22.63 1.58 24.49
N VAL A 298 -23.84 1.14 24.76
CA VAL A 298 -24.23 -0.27 24.72
C VAL A 298 -25.25 -0.45 23.63
N CYS A 299 -24.90 -1.21 22.60
CA CYS A 299 -25.82 -1.56 21.51
C CYS A 299 -26.19 -3.04 21.62
N TYR A 300 -27.47 -3.36 21.52
CA TYR A 300 -27.96 -4.71 21.72
C TYR A 300 -29.20 -5.00 20.88
N GLN A 301 -29.49 -6.28 20.66
CA GLN A 301 -30.72 -6.72 19.98
C GLN A 301 -31.58 -7.50 20.97
N ASP A 302 -32.85 -7.07 21.11
CA ASP A 302 -33.79 -7.55 22.13
C ASP A 302 -34.73 -8.67 21.66
N GLY A 303 -34.60 -9.11 20.41
CA GLY A 303 -35.46 -10.07 19.72
C GLY A 303 -36.35 -9.42 18.66
N THR A 304 -36.62 -8.12 18.80
CA THR A 304 -37.53 -7.35 17.93
C THR A 304 -36.91 -6.09 17.35
N SER A 305 -35.88 -5.54 17.98
CA SER A 305 -35.26 -4.27 17.63
C SER A 305 -33.78 -4.26 17.98
N LEU A 306 -32.99 -3.56 17.16
CA LEU A 306 -31.64 -3.13 17.51
C LEU A 306 -31.74 -1.80 18.26
N ARG A 307 -31.17 -1.73 19.47
CA ARG A 307 -31.24 -0.58 20.37
C ARG A 307 -29.85 -0.09 20.75
N ASN A 308 -29.74 1.17 21.12
CA ASN A 308 -28.53 1.77 21.66
C ASN A 308 -28.85 2.58 22.91
N ILE A 309 -28.09 2.34 23.98
CA ILE A 309 -28.16 3.08 25.24
C ILE A 309 -26.88 3.89 25.38
N ARG A 310 -27.01 5.17 25.71
CA ARG A 310 -25.90 6.04 26.10
C ARG A 310 -25.83 6.14 27.62
N PHE A 311 -24.65 5.90 28.17
CA PHE A 311 -24.30 6.12 29.57
C PHE A 311 -23.23 7.21 29.68
N GLU A 312 -23.31 8.02 30.73
CA GLU A 312 -22.18 8.85 31.15
C GLU A 312 -21.09 7.99 31.83
N LEU A 313 -19.92 8.58 32.11
CA LEU A 313 -18.80 7.86 32.73
C LEU A 313 -19.05 7.43 34.18
N ASP A 314 -20.04 8.02 34.86
CA ASP A 314 -20.53 7.57 36.17
C ASP A 314 -21.50 6.38 36.06
N LEU A 315 -21.72 5.86 34.85
CA LEU A 315 -22.68 4.81 34.49
C LEU A 315 -24.15 5.21 34.67
N THR A 316 -24.45 6.52 34.74
CA THR A 316 -25.81 7.02 34.67
C THR A 316 -26.34 6.89 33.24
N GLU A 317 -27.50 6.27 33.08
CA GLU A 317 -28.18 6.17 31.79
C GLU A 317 -28.75 7.53 31.36
N VAL A 318 -28.39 7.96 30.15
CA VAL A 318 -28.86 9.24 29.57
C VAL A 318 -30.11 9.01 28.74
N GLY A 319 -30.15 7.93 27.99
CA GLY A 319 -31.29 7.58 27.15
C GLY A 319 -31.03 6.38 26.24
N GLU A 320 -32.12 5.86 25.70
CA GLU A 320 -32.15 4.75 24.76
C GLU A 320 -32.84 5.17 23.46
N VAL A 321 -32.31 4.66 22.35
CA VAL A 321 -32.92 4.82 21.02
C VAL A 321 -33.05 3.48 20.30
N THR A 322 -34.10 3.34 19.49
CA THR A 322 -34.24 2.22 18.55
C THR A 322 -33.47 2.54 17.27
N VAL A 323 -32.37 1.84 17.04
CA VAL A 323 -31.51 2.00 15.86
C VAL A 323 -32.19 1.43 14.62
N GLU A 324 -32.87 0.29 14.75
CA GLU A 324 -33.70 -0.31 13.70
C GLU A 324 -34.72 -1.28 14.33
N GLY A 325 -35.97 -1.23 13.88
CA GLY A 325 -36.96 -2.26 14.20
C GLY A 325 -36.74 -3.48 13.29
N ILE A 326 -36.21 -4.58 13.84
CA ILE A 326 -35.85 -5.78 13.10
C ILE A 326 -36.01 -7.04 13.96
N SER A 327 -36.91 -7.92 13.54
CA SER A 327 -37.21 -9.19 14.23
C SER A 327 -36.30 -10.35 13.78
N THR A 328 -35.64 -10.22 12.63
CA THR A 328 -34.61 -11.17 12.21
C THR A 328 -33.43 -11.10 13.17
N THR A 329 -32.92 -12.26 13.61
CA THR A 329 -31.80 -12.35 14.55
C THR A 329 -30.59 -11.58 14.06
N ILE A 330 -30.04 -10.74 14.93
CA ILE A 330 -28.73 -10.11 14.75
C ILE A 330 -27.70 -10.94 15.51
N ARG A 331 -26.68 -11.45 14.81
CA ARG A 331 -25.67 -12.35 15.41
C ARG A 331 -24.48 -11.61 16.02
N ASN A 332 -24.09 -10.50 15.42
CA ASN A 332 -22.91 -9.74 15.80
C ASN A 332 -23.19 -8.25 15.64
N ILE A 333 -22.65 -7.45 16.56
CA ILE A 333 -22.74 -5.99 16.54
C ILE A 333 -21.33 -5.44 16.74
N GLY A 334 -20.92 -4.50 15.89
CA GLY A 334 -19.69 -3.74 16.00
C GLY A 334 -19.99 -2.25 16.09
N LEU A 335 -19.30 -1.54 16.98
CA LEU A 335 -19.50 -0.11 17.24
C LEU A 335 -18.22 0.67 17.05
N VAL A 336 -18.32 1.87 16.48
CA VAL A 336 -17.22 2.82 16.32
C VAL A 336 -17.74 4.25 16.30
N MET A 337 -16.95 5.20 16.81
CA MET A 337 -17.22 6.63 16.62
C MET A 337 -16.69 7.04 15.24
N ASP A 338 -17.58 7.12 14.25
CA ASP A 338 -17.26 7.48 12.86
C ASP A 338 -16.82 8.94 12.74
N GLU A 339 -17.39 9.79 13.59
CA GLU A 339 -16.97 11.16 13.87
C GLU A 339 -17.12 11.41 15.37
N ALA A 340 -16.56 12.50 15.89
CA ALA A 340 -16.63 12.81 17.33
C ALA A 340 -18.07 12.70 17.87
N SER A 341 -19.06 13.17 17.12
CA SER A 341 -20.48 13.15 17.55
C SER A 341 -21.35 12.13 16.84
N LEU A 342 -20.77 11.15 16.12
CA LEU A 342 -21.51 10.18 15.31
C LEU A 342 -21.06 8.75 15.60
N LEU A 343 -21.88 8.01 16.35
CA LEU A 343 -21.74 6.58 16.52
C LEU A 343 -22.21 5.86 15.26
N ARG A 344 -21.44 4.88 14.78
CA ARG A 344 -21.85 3.95 13.73
C ARG A 344 -21.94 2.54 14.28
N ALA A 345 -23.08 1.90 14.01
CA ALA A 345 -23.31 0.50 14.27
C ALA A 345 -23.20 -0.30 12.97
N PHE A 346 -22.45 -1.39 13.02
CA PHE A 346 -22.44 -2.46 12.02
C PHE A 346 -23.07 -3.69 12.65
N TYR A 347 -23.99 -4.35 11.95
CA TYR A 347 -24.66 -5.53 12.48
C TYR A 347 -24.92 -6.59 11.42
N GLU A 348 -24.72 -7.85 11.79
CA GLU A 348 -24.92 -9.02 10.94
C GLU A 348 -26.33 -9.56 11.12
N VAL A 349 -27.13 -9.49 10.06
CA VAL A 349 -28.49 -10.05 10.01
C VAL A 349 -28.42 -11.49 9.53
N ASP A 350 -29.01 -12.40 10.32
CA ASP A 350 -29.03 -13.82 10.00
C ASP A 350 -29.95 -14.14 8.81
N SER A 351 -29.76 -15.32 8.21
CA SER A 351 -30.56 -15.82 7.11
C SER A 351 -30.67 -17.34 7.20
N ALA A 352 -31.71 -17.92 6.61
CA ALA A 352 -31.90 -19.38 6.58
C ALA A 352 -30.70 -20.11 5.96
N GLN A 353 -30.08 -19.49 4.94
CA GLN A 353 -28.82 -19.95 4.36
C GLN A 353 -27.70 -19.04 4.85
N THR A 354 -26.66 -19.62 5.45
CA THR A 354 -25.56 -18.87 6.08
C THR A 354 -24.76 -18.00 5.10
N TYR A 355 -24.67 -18.43 3.84
CA TYR A 355 -24.06 -17.66 2.75
C TYR A 355 -24.95 -16.53 2.23
N ASN A 356 -26.20 -16.38 2.71
CA ASN A 356 -27.10 -15.27 2.39
C ASN A 356 -27.27 -14.27 3.54
N ARG A 357 -26.45 -14.37 4.58
CA ARG A 357 -26.35 -13.34 5.60
C ARG A 357 -25.92 -12.01 4.99
N LYS A 358 -26.22 -10.92 5.70
CA LYS A 358 -25.86 -9.58 5.25
C LYS A 358 -25.42 -8.70 6.40
N ILE A 359 -24.51 -7.78 6.09
CA ILE A 359 -24.08 -6.73 7.01
C ILE A 359 -24.90 -5.49 6.70
N ARG A 360 -25.51 -4.93 7.74
CA ARG A 360 -26.19 -3.64 7.69
C ARG A 360 -25.45 -2.62 8.55
N THR A 361 -25.68 -1.35 8.26
CA THR A 361 -25.14 -0.24 9.04
C THR A 361 -26.21 0.82 9.30
N ASN A 362 -26.13 1.46 10.45
CA ASN A 362 -26.87 2.69 10.78
C ASN A 362 -26.03 3.56 11.70
N THR A 363 -26.40 4.83 11.83
CA THR A 363 -25.71 5.81 12.69
C THR A 363 -26.63 6.34 13.77
N VAL A 364 -26.03 6.75 14.90
CA VAL A 364 -26.72 7.43 16.01
C VAL A 364 -25.85 8.62 16.42
N THR A 365 -26.41 9.82 16.48
CA THR A 365 -25.68 10.98 17.01
C THR A 365 -25.59 10.90 18.53
N THR A 366 -24.64 11.62 19.13
CA THR A 366 -24.54 11.72 20.61
C THR A 366 -25.79 12.30 21.27
N SER A 367 -26.61 13.05 20.51
CA SER A 367 -27.92 13.55 20.92
C SER A 367 -29.08 12.56 20.74
N GLY A 368 -28.82 11.33 20.28
CA GLY A 368 -29.84 10.29 20.10
C GLY A 368 -30.61 10.37 18.77
N THR A 369 -30.13 11.09 17.77
CA THR A 369 -30.76 11.09 16.43
C THR A 369 -30.30 9.87 15.64
N VAL A 370 -31.25 9.06 15.18
CA VAL A 370 -30.99 7.83 14.41
C VAL A 370 -30.96 8.15 12.92
N GLY A 371 -29.97 7.61 12.20
CA GLY A 371 -29.83 7.71 10.76
C GLY A 371 -30.72 6.74 9.99
N THR A 372 -30.42 6.55 8.70
CA THR A 372 -31.11 5.58 7.84
C THR A 372 -30.32 4.27 7.76
N ALA A 373 -30.96 3.17 8.16
CA ALA A 373 -30.40 1.83 8.03
C ALA A 373 -30.20 1.46 6.55
N SER A 374 -29.06 0.86 6.22
CA SER A 374 -28.71 0.43 4.86
C SER A 374 -28.01 -0.93 4.85
N ASP A 375 -28.20 -1.69 3.76
CA ASP A 375 -27.40 -2.89 3.48
C ASP A 375 -25.99 -2.44 3.05
N LEU A 376 -24.97 -2.77 3.84
CA LEU A 376 -23.58 -2.47 3.53
C LEU A 376 -23.04 -3.45 2.47
N ILE A 377 -23.25 -4.74 2.72
CA ILE A 377 -22.86 -5.82 1.82
C ILE A 377 -23.75 -7.05 2.08
N ARG A 378 -24.03 -7.81 1.02
CA ARG A 378 -24.82 -9.05 1.08
C ARG A 378 -23.93 -10.27 0.88
N SER A 379 -24.42 -11.43 1.29
CA SER A 379 -23.68 -12.71 1.29
C SER A 379 -22.42 -12.72 2.15
N SER A 380 -22.44 -11.94 3.24
CA SER A 380 -21.29 -11.84 4.14
C SER A 380 -21.73 -11.59 5.58
N GLY A 381 -20.98 -12.16 6.53
CA GLY A 381 -21.12 -11.92 7.97
C GLY A 381 -19.99 -11.04 8.52
N LEU A 382 -20.17 -10.52 9.74
CA LEU A 382 -19.14 -9.70 10.39
C LEU A 382 -18.08 -10.60 11.05
N HIS A 383 -16.80 -10.32 10.80
CA HIS A 383 -15.67 -11.04 11.41
C HIS A 383 -15.00 -10.23 12.51
N SER A 384 -14.71 -8.95 12.27
CA SER A 384 -14.00 -8.09 13.23
C SER A 384 -14.88 -7.01 13.84
N LYS A 385 -14.42 -6.44 14.96
CA LYS A 385 -14.85 -5.11 15.40
C LYS A 385 -14.41 -4.06 14.35
N PRO A 386 -15.20 -3.00 14.14
CA PRO A 386 -14.79 -1.89 13.30
C PRO A 386 -13.64 -1.10 13.94
N PHE A 387 -12.81 -0.47 13.10
CA PHE A 387 -11.69 0.36 13.53
C PHE A 387 -11.51 1.54 12.57
N ARG A 388 -10.72 2.54 12.97
CA ARG A 388 -10.48 3.75 12.18
C ARG A 388 -9.01 3.91 11.82
N TYR A 389 -8.79 4.39 10.61
CA TYR A 389 -7.50 4.82 10.13
C TYR A 389 -7.68 6.05 9.22
N ASN A 390 -6.92 7.11 9.49
CA ASN A 390 -6.90 8.35 8.71
C ASN A 390 -8.31 8.89 8.36
N GLY A 391 -9.20 8.99 9.35
CA GLY A 391 -10.57 9.47 9.18
C GLY A 391 -11.56 8.46 8.61
N THR A 392 -11.11 7.36 7.98
CA THR A 392 -11.97 6.33 7.39
C THR A 392 -12.22 5.17 8.36
N THR A 393 -13.46 4.68 8.38
CA THR A 393 -13.88 3.52 9.17
C THR A 393 -13.81 2.24 8.34
N TYR A 394 -13.21 1.19 8.90
CA TYR A 394 -13.02 -0.12 8.28
C TYR A 394 -13.60 -1.25 9.14
N VAL A 395 -13.97 -2.35 8.50
CA VAL A 395 -14.43 -3.58 9.14
C VAL A 395 -14.05 -4.80 8.30
N VAL A 396 -13.71 -5.92 8.94
CA VAL A 396 -13.48 -7.19 8.25
C VAL A 396 -14.79 -7.99 8.21
N ALA A 397 -15.16 -8.39 7.00
CA ALA A 397 -16.29 -9.24 6.70
C ALA A 397 -15.84 -10.64 6.27
N ALA A 398 -16.68 -11.65 6.48
CA ALA A 398 -16.42 -13.03 6.11
C ALA A 398 -17.42 -13.53 5.06
N PHE A 399 -16.91 -14.20 4.03
CA PHE A 399 -17.72 -14.96 3.08
C PHE A 399 -17.75 -16.43 3.51
N GLU A 400 -18.96 -16.93 3.78
CA GLU A 400 -19.19 -18.33 4.17
C GLU A 400 -19.29 -19.21 2.93
N SER A 401 -18.39 -20.18 2.82
CA SER A 401 -18.41 -21.15 1.74
C SER A 401 -17.61 -22.40 2.11
N ILE A 402 -18.04 -23.54 1.59
CA ILE A 402 -17.24 -24.76 1.67
C ILE A 402 -16.01 -24.65 0.77
N LEU A 403 -16.16 -24.05 -0.41
CA LEU A 403 -15.17 -24.04 -1.50
C LEU A 403 -14.27 -22.80 -1.51
N GLN A 404 -14.82 -21.62 -1.24
CA GLN A 404 -14.13 -20.34 -1.46
C GLN A 404 -14.23 -19.34 -0.28
N SER A 405 -14.31 -19.84 0.96
CA SER A 405 -14.35 -18.95 2.13
C SER A 405 -13.20 -17.95 2.13
N THR A 406 -13.54 -16.67 2.26
CA THR A 406 -12.60 -15.55 2.09
C THR A 406 -12.97 -14.41 3.05
N TYR A 407 -11.99 -13.67 3.54
CA TYR A 407 -12.21 -12.46 4.32
C TYR A 407 -12.04 -11.21 3.45
N PHE A 408 -12.87 -10.21 3.67
CA PHE A 408 -12.85 -8.94 2.94
C PHE A 408 -12.71 -7.77 3.92
N LEU A 409 -11.77 -6.87 3.66
CA LEU A 409 -11.66 -5.59 4.35
C LEU A 409 -12.55 -4.57 3.63
N LEU A 410 -13.55 -4.05 4.34
CA LEU A 410 -14.54 -3.12 3.81
C LEU A 410 -14.42 -1.75 4.48
N THR A 411 -14.71 -0.70 3.72
CA THR A 411 -14.99 0.63 4.31
C THR A 411 -16.44 0.71 4.80
N ALA A 412 -16.75 1.72 5.62
CA ALA A 412 -18.12 2.05 6.01
C ALA A 412 -19.07 2.36 4.83
N SER A 413 -18.54 2.60 3.63
CA SER A 413 -19.30 2.79 2.39
C SER A 413 -19.57 1.50 1.60
N GLY A 414 -19.06 0.36 2.05
CA GLY A 414 -19.16 -0.93 1.36
C GLY A 414 -18.11 -1.15 0.26
N SER A 415 -17.17 -0.21 0.09
CA SER A 415 -16.05 -0.38 -0.85
C SER A 415 -15.06 -1.43 -0.33
N ILE A 416 -14.66 -2.37 -1.19
CA ILE A 416 -13.71 -3.44 -0.89
C ILE A 416 -12.29 -2.89 -1.02
N VAL A 417 -11.49 -3.02 0.04
CA VAL A 417 -10.14 -2.47 0.13
C VAL A 417 -9.11 -3.55 -0.13
N ASN A 418 -9.31 -4.72 0.47
CA ASN A 418 -8.49 -5.90 0.24
C ASN A 418 -9.25 -7.19 0.60
N ARG A 419 -8.71 -8.34 0.21
CA ARG A 419 -9.16 -9.68 0.55
C ARG A 419 -7.99 -10.53 1.03
N PHE A 420 -8.26 -11.48 1.92
CA PHE A 420 -7.22 -12.38 2.42
C PHE A 420 -7.77 -13.75 2.80
N SER A 421 -6.85 -14.71 2.85
CA SER A 421 -7.12 -16.14 3.01
C SER A 421 -8.10 -16.65 1.97
N TYR A 422 -7.86 -16.25 0.72
CA TYR A 422 -8.70 -16.63 -0.41
C TYR A 422 -8.83 -18.15 -0.47
N SER A 423 -10.06 -18.62 -0.66
CA SER A 423 -10.47 -20.04 -0.64
C SER A 423 -10.23 -20.83 0.65
N ARG A 424 -9.48 -20.26 1.60
CA ARG A 424 -8.99 -20.93 2.80
C ARG A 424 -9.41 -20.24 4.08
N GLY A 425 -10.26 -19.23 4.04
CA GLY A 425 -10.80 -18.57 5.22
C GLY A 425 -11.66 -19.52 6.07
N GLY A 426 -11.87 -19.17 7.34
CA GLY A 426 -12.68 -19.99 8.26
C GLY A 426 -14.19 -19.77 8.19
N GLY A 427 -14.64 -18.83 7.34
CA GLY A 427 -16.06 -18.47 7.18
C GLY A 427 -16.56 -17.48 8.23
N ASN A 428 -17.89 -17.38 8.32
CA ASN A 428 -18.60 -16.57 9.31
C ASN A 428 -18.27 -17.02 10.74
N THR A 429 -18.52 -16.14 11.71
CA THR A 429 -18.33 -16.51 13.12
C THR A 429 -19.29 -17.64 13.51
N GLN A 430 -18.74 -18.67 14.15
CA GLN A 430 -19.52 -19.86 14.51
C GLN A 430 -20.49 -19.57 15.65
N LYS A 431 -20.06 -18.76 16.61
CA LYS A 431 -20.90 -18.33 17.73
C LYS A 431 -21.31 -16.87 17.54
N VAL A 432 -22.42 -16.55 18.18
CA VAL A 432 -22.97 -15.20 18.30
C VAL A 432 -22.10 -14.40 19.26
N ASN A 433 -21.93 -13.11 18.96
CA ASN A 433 -21.15 -12.17 19.74
C ASN A 433 -19.66 -12.55 19.93
N SER A 434 -19.03 -13.01 18.85
CA SER A 434 -17.62 -13.45 18.84
C SER A 434 -16.78 -12.69 17.82
N LEU A 435 -17.03 -11.39 17.65
CA LEU A 435 -16.22 -10.53 16.79
C LEU A 435 -14.78 -10.40 17.30
N VAL A 436 -13.84 -10.47 16.36
CA VAL A 436 -12.41 -10.35 16.65
C VAL A 436 -12.04 -8.88 16.88
N PRO A 437 -11.32 -8.53 17.96
CA PRO A 437 -10.78 -7.18 18.12
C PRO A 437 -9.75 -6.88 17.03
N VAL A 438 -9.73 -5.64 16.56
CA VAL A 438 -8.62 -5.11 15.74
C VAL A 438 -7.80 -4.18 16.62
N SER A 439 -6.51 -4.44 16.73
CA SER A 439 -5.59 -3.67 17.59
C SER A 439 -4.50 -3.02 16.75
N ALA A 440 -4.28 -1.72 16.95
CA ALA A 440 -3.18 -0.99 16.30
C ALA A 440 -1.82 -1.50 16.80
N ILE A 441 -0.93 -1.83 15.86
CA ILE A 441 0.47 -2.16 16.11
C ILE A 441 1.29 -0.86 16.17
N ASP A 442 1.04 0.00 15.19
CA ASP A 442 1.54 1.37 15.07
C ASP A 442 0.48 2.24 14.36
N ASP A 443 0.84 3.45 13.93
CA ASP A 443 -0.07 4.39 13.27
C ASP A 443 -0.66 3.88 11.94
N THR A 444 -0.01 2.92 11.29
CA THR A 444 -0.34 2.40 9.94
C THR A 444 -0.64 0.91 9.90
N GLN A 445 -0.25 0.15 10.92
CA GLN A 445 -0.39 -1.30 10.97
C GLN A 445 -1.40 -1.74 12.03
N PHE A 446 -2.26 -2.69 11.67
CA PHE A 446 -3.29 -3.23 12.56
C PHE A 446 -3.25 -4.77 12.55
N LEU A 447 -3.44 -5.38 13.71
CA LEU A 447 -3.53 -6.83 13.88
C LEU A 447 -4.99 -7.29 13.96
N VAL A 448 -5.32 -8.34 13.22
CA VAL A 448 -6.57 -9.09 13.36
C VAL A 448 -6.32 -10.60 13.26
N GLY A 449 -6.94 -11.38 14.14
CA GLY A 449 -6.93 -12.84 14.10
C GLY A 449 -7.96 -13.37 13.11
N SER A 450 -7.63 -14.46 12.42
CA SER A 450 -8.58 -15.17 11.55
C SER A 450 -8.38 -16.68 11.59
N LEU A 451 -9.37 -17.41 11.12
CA LEU A 451 -9.30 -18.87 10.97
C LEU A 451 -8.89 -19.21 9.54
N PHE A 452 -8.19 -20.32 9.38
CA PHE A 452 -7.62 -20.75 8.12
C PHE A 452 -7.74 -22.26 7.93
N LYS A 453 -8.33 -22.69 6.82
CA LYS A 453 -8.50 -24.10 6.45
C LYS A 453 -7.15 -24.74 6.12
N GLY A 454 -6.84 -25.80 6.85
CA GLY A 454 -5.71 -26.68 6.58
C GLY A 454 -5.90 -27.48 5.28
N PRO A 455 -4.93 -28.35 4.95
CA PRO A 455 -5.03 -29.23 3.79
C PRO A 455 -6.23 -30.18 3.91
N LEU A 456 -6.73 -30.63 2.75
CA LEU A 456 -7.74 -31.67 2.67
C LEU A 456 -7.20 -32.97 3.27
N ARG A 457 -7.99 -33.61 4.13
CA ARG A 457 -7.69 -34.89 4.77
C ARG A 457 -8.80 -35.88 4.44
N SER A 458 -8.44 -37.16 4.39
CA SER A 458 -9.38 -38.27 4.20
C SER A 458 -9.34 -39.18 5.40
N GLU A 459 -10.49 -39.46 6.00
CA GLU A 459 -10.63 -40.46 7.06
C GLU A 459 -11.94 -41.21 6.85
N SER A 460 -11.90 -42.55 6.93
CA SER A 460 -13.08 -43.41 6.77
C SER A 460 -13.95 -43.11 5.53
N GLY A 461 -13.32 -42.70 4.43
CA GLY A 461 -13.98 -42.34 3.17
C GLY A 461 -14.61 -40.94 3.14
N SER A 462 -14.44 -40.12 4.17
CA SER A 462 -14.88 -38.72 4.21
C SER A 462 -13.70 -37.77 4.02
N LEU A 463 -13.88 -36.77 3.14
CA LEU A 463 -12.92 -35.69 2.93
C LEU A 463 -13.30 -34.49 3.80
N PHE A 464 -12.36 -33.96 4.58
CA PHE A 464 -12.58 -32.79 5.43
C PHE A 464 -11.30 -31.95 5.56
N THR A 465 -11.45 -30.69 5.95
CA THR A 465 -10.34 -29.80 6.32
C THR A 465 -10.49 -29.40 7.77
N VAL A 466 -9.38 -29.35 8.51
CA VAL A 466 -9.36 -28.82 9.86
C VAL A 466 -8.97 -27.34 9.83
N ARG A 467 -9.69 -26.47 10.54
CA ARG A 467 -9.36 -25.04 10.67
C ARG A 467 -8.29 -24.81 11.72
N GLY A 468 -7.25 -24.06 11.34
CA GLY A 468 -6.24 -23.48 12.21
C GLY A 468 -6.47 -22.00 12.48
N GLY A 469 -5.70 -21.41 13.41
CA GLY A 469 -5.69 -19.98 13.69
C GLY A 469 -4.50 -19.26 13.06
N GLN A 470 -4.66 -18.01 12.66
CA GLN A 470 -3.58 -17.18 12.11
C GLN A 470 -3.70 -15.71 12.54
N GLY A 471 -2.56 -15.02 12.54
CA GLY A 471 -2.49 -13.58 12.69
C GLY A 471 -2.39 -12.91 11.33
N VAL A 472 -3.13 -11.83 11.13
CA VAL A 472 -3.14 -11.04 9.90
C VAL A 472 -2.80 -9.59 10.24
N ILE A 473 -1.79 -9.05 9.57
CA ILE A 473 -1.36 -7.65 9.67
C ILE A 473 -1.92 -6.92 8.46
N LEU A 474 -2.74 -5.91 8.73
CA LEU A 474 -3.25 -4.94 7.76
C LEU A 474 -2.31 -3.73 7.76
N ASN A 475 -1.71 -3.41 6.62
CA ASN A 475 -0.71 -2.35 6.50
C ASN A 475 -1.19 -1.25 5.54
N PHE A 476 -1.51 -0.10 6.09
CA PHE A 476 -2.00 1.06 5.34
C PHE A 476 -0.89 2.04 4.92
N ASP A 477 0.40 1.74 5.14
CA ASP A 477 1.50 2.63 4.73
C ASP A 477 1.52 2.76 3.18
N PRO A 478 1.09 3.92 2.62
CA PRO A 478 1.05 4.10 1.17
C PRO A 478 2.46 4.09 0.55
N LYS A 479 3.51 4.24 1.36
CA LYS A 479 4.90 4.23 0.90
C LYS A 479 5.37 2.83 0.50
N LYS A 480 4.68 1.78 0.96
CA LYS A 480 4.98 0.37 0.66
C LYS A 480 4.03 -0.25 -0.38
N LEU A 481 3.07 0.53 -0.88
CA LEU A 481 2.03 0.11 -1.82
C LEU A 481 2.10 0.94 -3.10
N PHE A 482 1.23 0.61 -4.05
CA PHE A 482 1.04 1.30 -5.33
C PHE A 482 2.21 1.10 -6.29
N PHE A 483 2.11 0.03 -7.07
CA PHE A 483 2.92 -0.24 -8.25
C PHE A 483 1.99 -0.45 -9.42
N ALA A 484 2.45 -0.13 -10.62
CA ALA A 484 1.70 -0.29 -11.83
C ALA A 484 2.49 -1.10 -12.85
N ALA A 485 1.79 -1.91 -13.63
CA ALA A 485 2.39 -2.69 -14.71
C ALA A 485 1.38 -2.79 -15.85
N LYS A 486 1.80 -2.43 -17.07
CA LYS A 486 0.98 -2.61 -18.26
C LYS A 486 1.16 -4.00 -18.84
N LEU A 487 0.06 -4.69 -19.11
CA LEU A 487 0.07 -5.95 -19.84
C LEU A 487 -1.09 -5.95 -20.85
N GLY A 488 -0.76 -6.15 -22.13
CA GLY A 488 -1.73 -6.03 -23.21
C GLY A 488 -2.35 -4.61 -23.26
N PRO A 489 -3.67 -4.49 -23.45
CA PRO A 489 -4.35 -3.20 -23.53
C PRO A 489 -4.79 -2.66 -22.14
N SER A 490 -4.23 -3.18 -21.05
CA SER A 490 -4.68 -2.89 -19.69
C SER A 490 -3.54 -2.48 -18.77
N LEU A 491 -3.82 -1.57 -17.83
CA LEU A 491 -2.92 -1.22 -16.74
C LEU A 491 -3.37 -1.93 -15.46
N PHE A 492 -2.48 -2.71 -14.86
CA PHE A 492 -2.69 -3.29 -13.54
C PHE A 492 -2.09 -2.38 -12.48
N VAL A 493 -2.77 -2.22 -11.35
CA VAL A 493 -2.32 -1.39 -10.23
C VAL A 493 -2.47 -2.16 -8.92
N SER A 494 -1.38 -2.32 -8.18
CA SER A 494 -1.36 -3.04 -6.90
C SER A 494 -1.46 -2.10 -5.70
N SER A 495 -2.55 -2.17 -4.94
CA SER A 495 -2.74 -1.41 -3.69
C SER A 495 -2.93 -2.31 -2.47
N GLY A 496 -2.50 -3.57 -2.55
CA GLY A 496 -3.01 -4.64 -1.70
C GLY A 496 -3.97 -5.48 -2.51
N LEU A 497 -5.15 -4.93 -2.86
CA LEU A 497 -5.97 -5.50 -3.94
C LEU A 497 -5.40 -5.08 -5.30
N VAL A 498 -5.29 -6.02 -6.23
CA VAL A 498 -4.87 -5.71 -7.60
C VAL A 498 -6.07 -5.28 -8.42
N HIS A 499 -5.96 -4.10 -9.00
CA HIS A 499 -6.96 -3.51 -9.86
C HIS A 499 -6.52 -3.55 -11.33
N HIS A 500 -7.50 -3.48 -12.21
CA HIS A 500 -7.40 -3.44 -13.66
C HIS A 500 -8.05 -2.14 -14.15
N TYR A 501 -7.28 -1.37 -14.92
CA TYR A 501 -7.72 -0.15 -15.58
C TYR A 501 -7.76 -0.34 -17.09
N ASP A 502 -8.94 -0.14 -17.66
CA ASP A 502 -9.24 -0.34 -19.09
C ASP A 502 -9.30 0.97 -19.90
N GLY A 503 -8.90 2.10 -19.31
CA GLY A 503 -9.00 3.43 -19.92
C GLY A 503 -10.28 4.19 -19.55
N GLN A 504 -11.34 3.50 -19.08
CA GLN A 504 -12.57 4.14 -18.63
C GLN A 504 -12.82 4.00 -17.14
N SER A 505 -12.59 2.81 -16.60
CA SER A 505 -12.91 2.49 -15.21
C SER A 505 -11.86 1.60 -14.57
N LEU A 506 -11.63 1.81 -13.28
CA LEU A 506 -10.79 0.95 -12.45
C LEU A 506 -11.67 -0.08 -11.75
N ASN A 507 -11.46 -1.37 -12.02
CA ASN A 507 -12.18 -2.48 -11.38
C ASN A 507 -11.20 -3.49 -10.77
N GLU A 508 -11.67 -4.45 -10.00
CA GLU A 508 -10.85 -5.56 -9.51
C GLU A 508 -10.26 -6.39 -10.68
N ALA A 509 -9.04 -6.92 -10.54
CA ALA A 509 -8.42 -7.74 -11.58
C ALA A 509 -8.91 -9.21 -11.51
N GLY A 510 -9.91 -9.57 -12.31
CA GLY A 510 -10.60 -10.86 -12.25
C GLY A 510 -11.92 -10.77 -11.50
N PHE A 511 -12.28 -11.79 -10.70
CA PHE A 511 -13.53 -11.82 -9.92
C PHE A 511 -13.27 -12.26 -8.47
N HIS A 512 -13.75 -11.48 -7.49
CA HIS A 512 -13.66 -11.80 -6.06
C HIS A 512 -14.12 -13.19 -5.68
N LEU A 513 -15.18 -13.66 -6.35
CA LEU A 513 -15.80 -14.95 -6.10
C LEU A 513 -16.22 -15.56 -7.45
N TYR A 514 -16.20 -16.88 -7.52
CA TYR A 514 -16.79 -17.65 -8.61
C TYR A 514 -18.17 -18.20 -8.21
N PRO A 515 -19.02 -18.61 -9.15
CA PRO A 515 -20.36 -19.09 -8.81
C PRO A 515 -20.30 -20.42 -8.03
N GLU A 516 -21.08 -20.51 -6.96
CA GLU A 516 -21.25 -21.71 -6.15
C GLU A 516 -22.70 -21.83 -5.68
N ASN A 517 -23.04 -22.90 -4.96
CA ASN A 517 -24.39 -23.15 -4.41
C ASN A 517 -25.52 -23.07 -5.47
N CYS A 518 -25.19 -23.43 -6.72
CA CYS A 518 -26.16 -23.50 -7.81
C CYS A 518 -27.05 -24.73 -7.65
N SER A 519 -28.31 -24.63 -8.08
CA SER A 519 -29.26 -25.73 -8.01
C SER A 519 -30.13 -25.79 -9.25
N ALA A 520 -30.64 -26.98 -9.58
CA ALA A 520 -31.49 -27.21 -10.74
C ALA A 520 -32.81 -27.86 -10.30
N SER A 521 -33.90 -27.44 -10.92
CA SER A 521 -35.21 -28.08 -10.80
C SER A 521 -35.73 -28.46 -12.20
N VAL A 522 -36.32 -29.65 -12.31
CA VAL A 522 -36.78 -30.21 -13.58
C VAL A 522 -38.30 -30.21 -13.65
N ASP A 523 -38.86 -29.68 -14.73
CA ASP A 523 -40.26 -29.85 -15.11
C ASP A 523 -40.32 -30.85 -16.28
N ASN A 524 -40.93 -32.01 -16.05
CA ASN A 524 -41.05 -33.10 -17.04
C ASN A 524 -42.38 -33.07 -17.83
N GLY A 525 -43.19 -32.01 -17.67
CA GLY A 525 -44.48 -31.86 -18.36
C GLY A 525 -44.45 -30.84 -19.51
N SER A 526 -43.35 -30.13 -19.72
CA SER A 526 -43.25 -29.10 -20.76
C SER A 526 -41.80 -28.88 -21.19
N GLY A 527 -41.60 -28.44 -22.44
CA GLY A 527 -40.30 -28.02 -22.96
C GLY A 527 -39.73 -28.92 -24.05
N ASN A 528 -38.47 -28.69 -24.42
CA ASN A 528 -37.82 -29.32 -25.58
C ASN A 528 -36.65 -30.23 -25.22
N LEU A 529 -36.38 -30.46 -23.94
CA LEU A 529 -35.35 -31.41 -23.49
C LEU A 529 -35.92 -32.83 -23.49
N VAL A 530 -35.17 -33.76 -24.09
CA VAL A 530 -35.51 -35.19 -24.10
C VAL A 530 -35.01 -35.87 -22.82
N ALA A 531 -35.52 -37.05 -22.50
CA ALA A 531 -35.05 -37.82 -21.37
C ALA A 531 -33.52 -38.09 -21.42
N GLY A 532 -32.85 -38.05 -20.27
CA GLY A 532 -31.40 -38.28 -20.15
C GLY A 532 -30.72 -37.49 -19.03
N ASP A 533 -29.57 -38.01 -18.59
CA ASP A 533 -28.70 -37.38 -17.60
C ASP A 533 -27.94 -36.21 -18.20
N ARG A 534 -27.85 -35.11 -17.46
CA ARG A 534 -27.20 -33.87 -17.90
C ARG A 534 -26.55 -33.15 -16.73
N GLN A 535 -25.60 -32.28 -17.08
CA GLN A 535 -24.91 -31.42 -16.13
C GLN A 535 -25.00 -29.97 -16.56
N PHE A 536 -25.13 -29.07 -15.57
CA PHE A 536 -25.08 -27.62 -15.75
C PHE A 536 -23.88 -27.03 -15.03
N CYS A 537 -23.31 -26.00 -15.63
CA CYS A 537 -22.22 -25.21 -15.06
C CYS A 537 -22.44 -23.73 -15.41
N VAL A 538 -21.98 -22.82 -14.57
CA VAL A 538 -22.05 -21.38 -14.83
C VAL A 538 -20.70 -20.70 -14.59
N VAL A 539 -20.43 -19.65 -15.35
CA VAL A 539 -19.26 -18.78 -15.23
C VAL A 539 -19.74 -17.33 -15.14
N TYR A 540 -19.14 -16.52 -14.27
CA TYR A 540 -19.33 -15.07 -14.33
C TYR A 540 -18.47 -14.50 -15.45
N GLU A 541 -19.11 -13.74 -16.36
CA GLU A 541 -18.44 -13.09 -17.48
C GLU A 541 -18.60 -11.57 -17.40
N TRP A 542 -17.55 -10.86 -17.77
CA TRP A 542 -17.57 -9.40 -17.89
C TRP A 542 -16.68 -9.00 -19.06
N THR A 543 -17.15 -8.09 -19.91
CA THR A 543 -16.37 -7.55 -21.02
C THR A 543 -15.96 -6.13 -20.69
N ASP A 544 -14.66 -5.86 -20.74
CA ASP A 544 -14.14 -4.52 -20.47
C ASP A 544 -14.31 -3.57 -21.67
N GLN A 545 -13.95 -2.30 -21.49
CA GLN A 545 -14.08 -1.29 -22.54
C GLN A 545 -13.24 -1.61 -23.80
N ASN A 546 -12.16 -2.37 -23.64
CA ASN A 546 -11.26 -2.74 -24.74
C ASN A 546 -11.70 -4.04 -25.43
N GLY A 547 -12.84 -4.61 -25.03
CA GLY A 547 -13.39 -5.83 -25.61
C GLY A 547 -12.72 -7.11 -25.10
N GLN A 548 -11.96 -7.07 -24.00
CA GLN A 548 -11.42 -8.30 -23.40
C GLN A 548 -12.51 -8.99 -22.58
N LEU A 549 -12.68 -10.30 -22.80
CA LEU A 549 -13.59 -11.15 -22.04
C LEU A 549 -12.90 -11.66 -20.77
N HIS A 550 -13.37 -11.21 -19.62
CA HIS A 550 -12.97 -11.70 -18.30
C HIS A 550 -13.94 -12.80 -17.86
N ARG A 551 -13.39 -13.90 -17.34
CA ARG A 551 -14.16 -15.07 -16.89
C ARG A 551 -13.69 -15.51 -15.52
N SER A 552 -14.62 -15.84 -14.62
CA SER A 552 -14.29 -16.48 -13.33
C SER A 552 -13.95 -17.97 -13.51
N ALA A 553 -13.59 -18.63 -12.42
CA ALA A 553 -13.66 -20.09 -12.37
C ALA A 553 -15.11 -20.56 -12.62
N PRO A 554 -15.31 -21.73 -13.26
CA PRO A 554 -16.63 -22.32 -13.41
C PRO A 554 -17.17 -22.85 -12.08
N SER A 555 -18.51 -22.88 -11.93
CA SER A 555 -19.14 -23.55 -10.80
C SER A 555 -18.89 -25.06 -10.83
N ILE A 556 -18.99 -25.73 -9.69
CA ILE A 556 -19.08 -27.19 -9.66
C ILE A 556 -20.30 -27.63 -10.51
N PRO A 557 -20.14 -28.63 -11.41
CA PRO A 557 -21.25 -29.14 -12.21
C PRO A 557 -22.42 -29.67 -11.38
N VAL A 558 -23.62 -29.18 -11.66
CA VAL A 558 -24.87 -29.68 -11.07
C VAL A 558 -25.45 -30.75 -11.98
N SER A 559 -25.56 -31.98 -11.49
CA SER A 559 -26.10 -33.11 -12.25
C SER A 559 -27.58 -33.34 -11.96
N PHE A 560 -28.36 -33.71 -12.98
CA PHE A 560 -29.76 -34.13 -12.84
C PHE A 560 -30.21 -34.97 -14.04
N THR A 561 -31.40 -35.55 -13.91
CA THR A 561 -32.00 -36.42 -14.93
C THR A 561 -33.36 -35.85 -15.35
N THR A 562 -33.55 -35.59 -16.64
CA THR A 562 -34.90 -35.38 -17.20
C THR A 562 -35.49 -36.74 -17.56
N THR A 563 -36.73 -37.01 -17.17
CA THR A 563 -37.40 -38.30 -17.40
C THR A 563 -38.57 -38.21 -18.36
N GLY A 564 -39.08 -37.00 -18.62
CA GLY A 564 -40.15 -36.76 -19.59
C GLY A 564 -39.66 -36.82 -21.05
N GLY A 565 -40.60 -37.06 -21.98
CA GLY A 565 -40.34 -36.88 -23.41
C GLY A 565 -40.20 -35.41 -23.82
N THR A 566 -40.69 -34.50 -22.97
CA THR A 566 -40.61 -33.04 -23.09
C THR A 566 -40.34 -32.45 -21.71
N SER A 567 -39.13 -31.92 -21.50
CA SER A 567 -38.73 -31.31 -20.23
C SER A 567 -38.13 -29.92 -20.42
N LYS A 568 -38.14 -29.14 -19.35
CA LYS A 568 -37.37 -27.88 -19.19
C LYS A 568 -36.74 -27.85 -17.81
N VAL A 569 -35.69 -27.04 -17.67
CA VAL A 569 -34.90 -26.97 -16.44
C VAL A 569 -34.85 -25.52 -15.98
N THR A 570 -35.20 -25.28 -14.72
CA THR A 570 -34.93 -24.00 -14.07
C THR A 570 -33.67 -24.14 -13.23
N TYR A 571 -32.64 -23.41 -13.63
CA TYR A 571 -31.33 -23.37 -12.97
C TYR A 571 -31.22 -22.10 -12.13
N THR A 572 -31.23 -22.26 -10.80
CA THR A 572 -31.14 -21.16 -9.84
C THR A 572 -29.66 -20.88 -9.56
N ILE A 573 -29.23 -19.67 -9.91
CA ILE A 573 -27.83 -19.24 -9.88
C ILE A 573 -27.69 -18.11 -8.85
N PRO A 574 -26.82 -18.24 -7.83
CA PRO A 574 -26.51 -17.13 -6.95
C PRO A 574 -25.87 -15.95 -7.68
N THR A 575 -26.22 -14.73 -7.29
CA THR A 575 -25.65 -13.52 -7.88
C THR A 575 -24.29 -13.16 -7.26
N LEU A 576 -23.40 -12.60 -8.08
CA LEU A 576 -22.17 -11.97 -7.62
C LEU A 576 -22.49 -10.61 -6.97
N ARG A 577 -22.52 -10.60 -5.64
CA ARG A 577 -22.87 -9.41 -4.82
C ARG A 577 -21.64 -8.66 -4.29
N ILE A 578 -20.48 -9.31 -4.23
CA ILE A 578 -19.19 -8.75 -3.79
C ILE A 578 -18.34 -8.49 -5.04
N THR A 579 -18.50 -7.32 -5.66
CA THR A 579 -17.79 -6.95 -6.90
C THR A 579 -17.85 -5.44 -7.14
N GLY A 580 -16.82 -4.87 -7.75
CA GLY A 580 -16.82 -3.50 -8.27
C GLY A 580 -17.53 -3.39 -9.61
N LYS A 581 -17.54 -4.48 -10.39
CA LYS A 581 -18.05 -4.53 -11.77
C LYS A 581 -19.54 -4.25 -11.88
N THR A 582 -19.92 -3.81 -13.07
CA THR A 582 -21.31 -3.65 -13.52
C THR A 582 -21.56 -4.56 -14.73
N ASN A 583 -22.82 -4.93 -14.97
CA ASN A 583 -23.22 -5.77 -16.10
C ASN A 583 -22.49 -7.12 -16.19
N VAL A 584 -22.23 -7.76 -15.05
CA VAL A 584 -21.68 -9.13 -15.00
C VAL A 584 -22.73 -10.09 -15.52
N SER A 585 -22.45 -10.80 -16.61
CA SER A 585 -23.34 -11.78 -17.21
C SER A 585 -23.11 -13.18 -16.64
N LEU A 586 -24.19 -13.96 -16.56
CA LEU A 586 -24.20 -15.36 -16.13
C LEU A 586 -24.12 -16.25 -17.38
N ALA A 587 -22.93 -16.76 -17.70
CA ALA A 587 -22.74 -17.66 -18.82
C ALA A 587 -23.05 -19.10 -18.38
N VAL A 588 -24.17 -19.64 -18.86
CA VAL A 588 -24.66 -20.96 -18.47
C VAL A 588 -24.30 -21.96 -19.56
N TYR A 589 -23.73 -23.08 -19.15
CA TYR A 589 -23.32 -24.18 -19.99
C TYR A 589 -24.01 -25.47 -19.55
N ARG A 590 -24.30 -26.34 -20.52
CA ARG A 590 -25.00 -27.61 -20.30
C ARG A 590 -24.42 -28.73 -21.17
N THR A 591 -24.44 -29.97 -20.68
CA THR A 591 -24.15 -31.16 -21.48
C THR A 591 -25.38 -31.68 -22.23
N LYS A 592 -25.17 -32.31 -23.39
CA LYS A 592 -26.24 -33.10 -24.03
C LYS A 592 -26.53 -34.35 -23.19
N ALA A 593 -27.67 -35.00 -23.46
CA ALA A 593 -28.05 -36.23 -22.78
C ALA A 593 -26.91 -37.27 -22.78
N ALA A 594 -26.50 -37.71 -21.59
CA ALA A 594 -25.44 -38.70 -21.36
C ALA A 594 -24.06 -38.36 -21.97
N GLU A 595 -23.78 -37.07 -22.23
CA GLU A 595 -22.47 -36.58 -22.66
C GLU A 595 -21.76 -35.80 -21.54
N THR A 596 -20.46 -35.52 -21.75
CA THR A 596 -19.59 -34.81 -20.78
C THR A 596 -19.15 -33.42 -21.24
N THR A 597 -19.39 -33.05 -22.50
CA THR A 597 -18.96 -31.75 -23.06
C THR A 597 -19.98 -30.67 -22.76
N PHE A 598 -19.52 -29.55 -22.20
CA PHE A 598 -20.34 -28.39 -21.84
C PHE A 598 -20.45 -27.40 -23.01
N TYR A 599 -21.68 -27.17 -23.47
CA TYR A 599 -22.01 -26.19 -24.51
C TYR A 599 -22.80 -25.03 -23.91
N ARG A 600 -22.51 -23.79 -24.34
CA ARG A 600 -23.23 -22.59 -23.87
C ARG A 600 -24.71 -22.66 -24.25
N VAL A 601 -25.59 -22.36 -23.30
CA VAL A 601 -27.06 -22.27 -23.49
C VAL A 601 -27.62 -20.89 -23.19
N SER A 602 -26.89 -20.04 -22.47
CA SER A 602 -27.30 -18.65 -22.28
C SER A 602 -27.00 -17.79 -23.51
N SER A 603 -27.87 -16.80 -23.76
CA SER A 603 -27.74 -15.93 -24.93
C SER A 603 -26.59 -14.94 -24.78
N ILE A 604 -25.80 -14.79 -25.85
CA ILE A 604 -24.76 -13.75 -25.96
C ILE A 604 -25.38 -12.39 -26.33
N THR A 605 -26.45 -12.39 -27.13
CA THR A 605 -27.10 -11.16 -27.61
C THR A 605 -28.14 -10.60 -26.64
N SER A 606 -28.61 -11.42 -25.70
CA SER A 606 -29.48 -11.01 -24.60
C SER A 606 -29.03 -11.68 -23.29
N PRO A 607 -27.88 -11.27 -22.72
CA PRO A 607 -27.32 -11.91 -21.54
C PRO A 607 -28.22 -11.81 -20.31
N THR A 608 -28.19 -12.85 -19.48
CA THR A 608 -28.74 -12.81 -18.12
C THR A 608 -27.72 -12.15 -17.20
N PHE A 609 -28.09 -11.08 -16.51
CA PHE A 609 -27.17 -10.33 -15.65
C PHE A 609 -27.31 -10.68 -14.16
N SER A 610 -26.17 -10.69 -13.47
CA SER A 610 -26.11 -10.71 -12.00
C SER A 610 -26.58 -9.37 -11.43
N SER A 611 -27.23 -9.40 -10.26
CA SER A 611 -27.63 -8.21 -9.50
C SER A 611 -27.10 -8.25 -8.07
N LYS A 612 -26.56 -7.12 -7.61
CA LYS A 612 -26.10 -6.94 -6.22
C LYS A 612 -27.26 -6.89 -5.20
N SER A 613 -28.49 -6.66 -5.66
CA SER A 613 -29.68 -6.51 -4.80
C SER A 613 -30.53 -7.77 -4.63
N SER A 614 -30.31 -8.79 -5.46
CA SER A 614 -30.98 -10.10 -5.37
C SER A 614 -29.99 -11.15 -4.88
N ASP A 615 -30.45 -12.23 -4.25
CA ASP A 615 -29.59 -13.33 -3.80
C ASP A 615 -29.35 -14.38 -4.89
N SER A 616 -30.28 -14.52 -5.84
CA SER A 616 -30.19 -15.45 -6.97
C SER A 616 -30.98 -14.96 -8.18
N VAL A 617 -30.74 -15.61 -9.32
CA VAL A 617 -31.46 -15.47 -10.59
C VAL A 617 -31.79 -16.85 -11.12
N ASP A 618 -33.02 -17.04 -11.59
CA ASP A 618 -33.45 -18.27 -12.26
C ASP A 618 -33.22 -18.17 -13.78
N PHE A 619 -32.46 -19.11 -14.33
CA PHE A 619 -32.28 -19.31 -15.76
C PHE A 619 -33.11 -20.52 -16.22
N ILE A 620 -34.05 -20.31 -17.14
CA ILE A 620 -34.90 -21.37 -17.67
C ILE A 620 -34.31 -21.87 -18.99
N ASP A 621 -33.78 -23.09 -19.01
CA ASP A 621 -33.37 -23.75 -20.23
C ASP A 621 -34.51 -24.58 -20.82
N ASN A 622 -34.81 -24.29 -22.09
CA ASN A 622 -35.80 -24.98 -22.91
C ASN A 622 -35.24 -25.31 -24.30
N THR A 623 -33.92 -25.38 -24.44
CA THR A 623 -33.22 -25.44 -25.73
C THR A 623 -32.90 -26.90 -26.07
N ALA A 624 -33.34 -27.42 -27.22
CA ALA A 624 -33.11 -28.83 -27.59
C ALA A 624 -31.61 -29.15 -27.82
N ASP A 625 -31.19 -30.39 -27.50
CA ASP A 625 -29.79 -30.84 -27.62
C ASP A 625 -29.23 -30.71 -29.05
N SER A 626 -30.09 -30.83 -30.06
CA SER A 626 -29.74 -30.66 -31.49
C SER A 626 -29.33 -29.23 -31.85
N SER A 627 -29.70 -28.24 -31.03
CA SER A 627 -29.43 -26.82 -31.30
C SER A 627 -28.20 -26.26 -30.56
N ILE A 628 -27.62 -27.00 -29.61
CA ILE A 628 -26.49 -26.51 -28.78
C ILE A 628 -25.13 -27.04 -29.22
N GLY A 629 -25.08 -28.06 -30.07
CA GLY A 629 -23.83 -28.75 -30.43
C GLY A 629 -22.79 -27.90 -31.18
N GLY A 630 -23.19 -26.75 -31.74
CA GLY A 630 -22.30 -25.78 -32.38
C GLY A 630 -22.01 -24.54 -31.54
N ASN A 631 -22.48 -24.48 -30.30
CA ASN A 631 -22.30 -23.33 -29.42
C ASN A 631 -20.89 -23.31 -28.80
N GLU A 632 -20.52 -22.17 -28.20
CA GLU A 632 -19.26 -22.01 -27.47
C GLU A 632 -19.11 -23.09 -26.39
N LEU A 633 -17.92 -23.70 -26.32
CA LEU A 633 -17.57 -24.67 -25.29
C LEU A 633 -17.12 -23.96 -24.01
N LEU A 634 -17.30 -24.59 -22.86
CA LEU A 634 -16.70 -24.11 -21.61
C LEU A 634 -15.18 -23.96 -21.77
N TYR A 635 -14.62 -22.82 -21.36
CA TYR A 635 -13.21 -22.50 -21.65
C TYR A 635 -12.17 -23.40 -21.00
N THR A 636 -12.54 -24.13 -19.93
CA THR A 636 -11.69 -25.13 -19.28
C THR A 636 -11.70 -26.48 -20.01
N THR A 637 -12.51 -26.63 -21.06
CA THR A 637 -12.51 -27.81 -21.92
C THR A 637 -11.13 -27.99 -22.54
N GLY A 638 -10.57 -29.21 -22.47
CA GLY A 638 -9.21 -29.49 -22.93
C GLY A 638 -8.13 -29.34 -21.86
N GLY A 639 -8.50 -29.19 -20.58
CA GLY A 639 -7.57 -29.19 -19.45
C GLY A 639 -6.89 -27.85 -19.22
N VAL A 640 -7.45 -26.75 -19.76
CA VAL A 640 -7.02 -25.39 -19.42
C VAL A 640 -7.43 -25.12 -17.98
N PHE A 641 -6.49 -24.68 -17.13
CA PHE A 641 -6.80 -24.29 -15.76
C PHE A 641 -7.88 -23.22 -15.73
N GLU A 642 -8.64 -23.13 -14.66
CA GLU A 642 -9.60 -22.05 -14.47
C GLU A 642 -8.92 -20.69 -14.28
N ASN A 643 -9.69 -19.63 -14.44
CA ASN A 643 -9.28 -18.26 -14.17
C ASN A 643 -9.62 -17.91 -12.72
N ILE A 644 -8.59 -17.78 -11.90
CA ILE A 644 -8.69 -17.25 -10.54
C ILE A 644 -8.24 -15.78 -10.53
N GLU A 645 -8.85 -14.99 -9.65
CA GLU A 645 -8.51 -13.59 -9.44
C GLU A 645 -7.07 -13.44 -8.95
N VAL A 646 -6.43 -12.34 -9.36
CA VAL A 646 -5.11 -11.96 -8.87
C VAL A 646 -5.12 -11.86 -7.34
N PRO A 647 -4.20 -12.55 -6.63
CA PRO A 647 -4.15 -12.51 -5.16
C PRO A 647 -3.89 -11.09 -4.65
N SER A 648 -4.13 -10.86 -3.35
CA SER A 648 -3.62 -9.65 -2.72
C SER A 648 -2.10 -9.58 -2.93
N ALA A 649 -1.62 -8.50 -3.52
CA ALA A 649 -0.23 -8.28 -3.87
C ALA A 649 0.18 -6.84 -3.55
N GLY A 650 1.31 -6.69 -2.86
CA GLY A 650 1.93 -5.39 -2.60
C GLY A 650 2.79 -4.89 -3.76
N HIS A 651 3.27 -5.77 -4.65
CA HIS A 651 4.12 -5.41 -5.79
C HIS A 651 3.80 -6.25 -7.04
N ILE A 652 3.80 -5.60 -8.21
CA ILE A 652 3.57 -6.23 -9.51
C ILE A 652 4.62 -5.81 -10.54
N THR A 653 4.90 -6.69 -11.50
CA THR A 653 5.71 -6.41 -12.70
C THR A 653 5.26 -7.30 -13.86
N THR A 654 5.85 -7.14 -15.04
CA THR A 654 5.68 -8.09 -16.15
C THR A 654 6.93 -8.90 -16.37
N TYR A 655 6.75 -10.12 -16.88
CA TYR A 655 7.85 -10.97 -17.36
C TYR A 655 7.30 -11.98 -18.37
N ARG A 656 7.89 -12.05 -19.56
CA ARG A 656 7.52 -13.05 -20.60
C ARG A 656 6.01 -13.09 -20.91
N ASP A 657 5.41 -11.93 -21.17
CA ASP A 657 3.96 -11.76 -21.44
C ASP A 657 3.03 -12.24 -20.32
N ARG A 658 3.51 -12.20 -19.08
CA ARG A 658 2.73 -12.52 -17.87
C ARG A 658 2.82 -11.38 -16.87
N LEU A 659 1.79 -11.28 -16.04
CA LEU A 659 1.82 -10.49 -14.82
C LEU A 659 2.49 -11.31 -13.72
N ILE A 660 3.50 -10.74 -13.07
CA ILE A 660 4.16 -11.29 -11.89
C ILE A 660 3.65 -10.55 -10.66
N VAL A 661 3.28 -11.31 -9.62
CA VAL A 661 2.76 -10.81 -8.36
C VAL A 661 3.66 -11.23 -7.21
N SER A 662 3.96 -10.30 -6.31
CA SER A 662 4.82 -10.50 -5.14
C SER A 662 4.33 -9.66 -3.96
N GLN A 663 4.94 -9.83 -2.78
CA GLN A 663 4.37 -9.37 -1.50
C GLN A 663 2.94 -9.89 -1.33
N LEU A 664 2.78 -11.21 -1.47
CA LEU A 664 1.52 -11.90 -1.22
C LEU A 664 1.25 -12.01 0.29
N GLU A 665 0.08 -12.55 0.66
CA GLU A 665 -0.29 -12.80 2.06
C GLU A 665 0.76 -13.64 2.80
N ASP A 666 1.31 -14.68 2.15
CA ASP A 666 2.58 -15.29 2.56
C ASP A 666 3.74 -14.51 1.93
N ARG A 667 4.54 -13.84 2.77
CA ARG A 667 5.65 -12.99 2.34
C ARG A 667 6.74 -13.74 1.55
N LEU A 668 6.79 -15.06 1.64
CA LEU A 668 7.80 -15.89 0.98
C LEU A 668 7.35 -16.34 -0.42
N GLU A 669 6.09 -16.08 -0.78
CA GLU A 669 5.50 -16.51 -2.04
C GLU A 669 5.47 -15.40 -3.10
N TRP A 670 5.59 -15.82 -4.35
CA TRP A 670 5.31 -15.03 -5.55
C TRP A 670 4.49 -15.87 -6.52
N GLY A 671 3.85 -15.24 -7.50
CA GLY A 671 3.05 -15.94 -8.48
C GLY A 671 3.09 -15.27 -9.85
N TYR A 672 2.52 -15.96 -10.83
CA TYR A 672 2.48 -15.49 -12.22
C TYR A 672 1.14 -15.82 -12.88
N SER A 673 0.72 -14.98 -13.82
CA SER A 673 -0.50 -15.20 -14.58
C SER A 673 -0.35 -16.24 -15.69
N LYS A 674 -1.48 -16.65 -16.27
CA LYS A 674 -1.52 -17.17 -17.65
C LYS A 674 -0.89 -16.20 -18.64
N ARG A 675 -0.49 -16.69 -19.81
CA ARG A 675 0.07 -15.81 -20.85
C ARG A 675 -1.01 -14.84 -21.33
N SER A 676 -0.61 -13.60 -21.61
CA SER A 676 -1.52 -12.63 -22.21
C SER A 676 -2.02 -13.14 -23.57
N ALA A 677 -3.33 -13.08 -23.78
CA ALA A 677 -3.97 -13.50 -25.02
C ALA A 677 -4.87 -12.37 -25.55
N GLN A 678 -5.04 -12.33 -26.87
CA GLN A 678 -5.87 -11.32 -27.50
C GLN A 678 -7.34 -11.45 -27.07
N ASN A 679 -7.96 -10.34 -26.70
CA ASN A 679 -9.37 -10.24 -26.30
C ASN A 679 -9.80 -11.12 -25.10
N ILE A 680 -8.85 -11.61 -24.30
CA ILE A 680 -9.14 -12.38 -23.09
C ILE A 680 -8.51 -11.67 -21.89
N GLY A 681 -9.26 -11.58 -20.80
CA GLY A 681 -8.79 -11.06 -19.52
C GLY A 681 -7.78 -11.99 -18.85
N ILE A 682 -6.97 -11.45 -17.95
CA ILE A 682 -5.93 -12.23 -17.28
C ILE A 682 -6.53 -13.15 -16.20
N GLY A 683 -5.93 -14.32 -16.01
CA GLY A 683 -6.20 -15.22 -14.88
C GLY A 683 -4.90 -15.63 -14.20
N VAL A 684 -4.93 -15.78 -12.88
CA VAL A 684 -3.78 -16.20 -12.05
C VAL A 684 -4.17 -17.47 -11.28
N PRO A 685 -4.05 -18.66 -11.89
CA PRO A 685 -4.32 -19.94 -11.21
C PRO A 685 -3.56 -20.08 -9.89
N GLU A 686 -4.13 -20.80 -8.93
CA GLU A 686 -3.48 -21.01 -7.62
C GLU A 686 -2.22 -21.89 -7.76
N GLU A 687 -2.17 -22.76 -8.76
CA GLU A 687 -1.03 -23.61 -9.11
C GLU A 687 0.18 -22.82 -9.60
N PHE A 688 -0.02 -21.57 -10.06
CA PHE A 688 1.05 -20.73 -10.59
C PHE A 688 1.68 -19.87 -9.47
N ARG A 689 2.06 -20.54 -8.38
CA ARG A 689 2.71 -19.97 -7.19
C ARG A 689 4.05 -20.66 -6.95
N LYS A 690 5.03 -19.87 -6.51
CA LYS A 690 6.35 -20.34 -6.10
C LYS A 690 6.73 -19.69 -4.78
N ARG A 691 7.62 -20.36 -4.03
CA ARG A 691 8.01 -19.96 -2.69
C ARG A 691 9.53 -19.96 -2.55
N ILE A 692 10.07 -18.98 -1.81
CA ILE A 692 11.51 -18.87 -1.52
C ILE A 692 11.71 -18.91 0.00
N ASP A 693 11.94 -20.09 0.56
CA ASP A 693 12.18 -20.30 1.99
C ASP A 693 13.58 -19.88 2.46
N LYS A 694 14.56 -19.90 1.56
CA LYS A 694 15.95 -19.53 1.88
C LYS A 694 16.07 -18.01 2.05
N GLY A 695 16.97 -17.57 2.92
CA GLY A 695 17.24 -16.15 3.20
C GLY A 695 16.20 -15.51 4.13
N GLU A 696 16.65 -14.55 4.93
CA GLU A 696 15.77 -13.82 5.86
C GLU A 696 14.85 -12.84 5.12
N GLY A 697 13.69 -12.56 5.71
CA GLY A 697 12.71 -11.64 5.15
C GLY A 697 11.90 -12.20 3.98
N GLY A 698 10.93 -11.40 3.55
CA GLY A 698 10.00 -11.69 2.47
C GLY A 698 10.42 -11.07 1.15
N ILE A 699 9.76 -11.48 0.08
CA ILE A 699 9.94 -10.91 -1.26
C ILE A 699 9.30 -9.52 -1.27
N LEU A 700 10.10 -8.49 -1.51
CA LEU A 700 9.68 -7.09 -1.54
C LEU A 700 9.44 -6.56 -2.96
N ALA A 701 10.19 -7.05 -3.95
CA ALA A 701 10.02 -6.58 -5.31
C ALA A 701 10.47 -7.63 -6.32
N THR A 702 9.94 -7.52 -7.52
CA THR A 702 10.28 -8.37 -8.66
C THR A 702 10.51 -7.49 -9.89
N VAL A 703 11.58 -7.76 -10.64
CA VAL A 703 11.91 -6.98 -11.85
C VAL A 703 12.44 -7.91 -12.94
N GLU A 704 11.89 -7.77 -14.14
CA GLU A 704 12.45 -8.36 -15.35
C GLU A 704 13.76 -7.66 -15.72
N TYR A 705 14.82 -8.46 -15.90
CA TYR A 705 16.10 -8.00 -16.35
C TYR A 705 16.70 -8.99 -17.36
N GLN A 706 16.84 -8.53 -18.61
CA GLN A 706 17.25 -9.38 -19.74
C GLN A 706 16.29 -10.57 -19.91
N ASP A 707 16.79 -11.80 -19.83
CA ASP A 707 16.02 -13.03 -19.91
C ASP A 707 15.61 -13.59 -18.53
N LYS A 708 15.90 -12.88 -17.45
CA LYS A 708 15.76 -13.33 -16.05
C LYS A 708 14.77 -12.47 -15.27
N LEU A 709 14.25 -13.06 -14.20
CA LEU A 709 13.46 -12.38 -13.19
C LEU A 709 14.29 -12.26 -11.90
N LEU A 710 14.53 -11.03 -11.46
CA LEU A 710 15.17 -10.73 -10.19
C LEU A 710 14.11 -10.60 -9.10
N LEU A 711 14.30 -11.30 -7.98
CA LEU A 711 13.42 -11.25 -6.81
C LEU A 711 14.20 -10.67 -5.62
N PHE A 712 13.83 -9.49 -5.19
CA PHE A 712 14.50 -8.78 -4.09
C PHE A 712 13.84 -9.13 -2.75
N LYS A 713 14.63 -9.63 -1.81
CA LYS A 713 14.33 -9.62 -0.37
C LYS A 713 15.02 -8.41 0.28
N GLU A 714 14.80 -8.22 1.58
CA GLU A 714 15.45 -7.14 2.36
C GLU A 714 16.98 -7.26 2.38
N THR A 715 17.51 -8.48 2.46
CA THR A 715 18.95 -8.76 2.64
C THR A 715 19.63 -9.48 1.49
N ASN A 716 18.86 -10.04 0.54
CA ASN A 716 19.40 -10.85 -0.56
C ASN A 716 18.59 -10.64 -1.85
N VAL A 717 19.18 -11.02 -2.97
CA VAL A 717 18.52 -11.04 -4.29
C VAL A 717 18.55 -12.45 -4.83
N TYR A 718 17.43 -12.91 -5.38
CA TYR A 718 17.28 -14.22 -6.02
C TYR A 718 17.01 -14.05 -7.51
N VAL A 719 17.34 -15.07 -8.30
CA VAL A 719 17.17 -15.06 -9.75
C VAL A 719 16.48 -16.34 -10.20
N THR A 720 15.54 -16.21 -11.12
CA THR A 720 14.97 -17.35 -11.88
C THR A 720 14.87 -16.98 -13.35
N ALA A 721 14.85 -17.98 -14.22
CA ALA A 721 14.71 -17.80 -15.67
C ALA A 721 13.88 -18.94 -16.25
N GLY A 722 13.02 -18.62 -17.22
CA GLY A 722 12.20 -19.61 -17.93
C GLY A 722 10.93 -18.98 -18.50
N ASP A 723 10.03 -19.84 -18.97
CA ASP A 723 8.77 -19.43 -19.60
C ASP A 723 7.52 -19.76 -18.74
N GLY A 724 7.72 -20.52 -17.65
CA GLY A 724 6.67 -21.10 -16.82
C GLY A 724 5.78 -22.11 -17.55
N LEU A 725 4.84 -22.70 -16.81
CA LEU A 725 3.90 -23.68 -17.37
C LEU A 725 2.95 -23.04 -18.40
N ALA A 726 2.52 -23.82 -19.39
CA ALA A 726 1.41 -23.42 -20.26
C ALA A 726 0.10 -23.33 -19.47
N ASP A 727 -0.93 -22.71 -20.06
CA ASP A 727 -2.23 -22.52 -19.40
C ASP A 727 -2.95 -23.84 -19.06
N THR A 728 -2.53 -24.95 -19.66
CA THR A 728 -2.98 -26.33 -19.37
C THR A 728 -2.16 -27.04 -18.29
N GLY A 729 -1.15 -26.37 -17.72
CA GLY A 729 -0.20 -26.95 -16.78
C GLY A 729 0.88 -27.84 -17.39
N ILE A 730 0.89 -27.99 -18.71
CA ILE A 730 1.90 -28.77 -19.42
C ILE A 730 3.15 -27.90 -19.68
N GLY A 731 4.34 -28.48 -19.57
CA GLY A 731 5.60 -27.84 -19.90
C GLY A 731 6.59 -27.81 -18.74
N THR A 732 7.59 -26.93 -18.85
CA THR A 732 8.61 -26.76 -17.81
C THR A 732 8.21 -25.62 -16.87
N GLU A 733 8.08 -25.92 -15.59
CA GLU A 733 7.85 -24.92 -14.56
C GLU A 733 9.07 -24.00 -14.39
N TYR A 734 8.89 -22.83 -13.78
CA TYR A 734 10.04 -22.05 -13.33
C TYR A 734 10.91 -22.86 -12.37
N PRO A 735 12.24 -22.87 -12.56
CA PRO A 735 13.14 -23.49 -11.61
C PRO A 735 13.10 -22.74 -10.27
N ASP A 736 13.51 -23.43 -9.21
CA ASP A 736 13.71 -22.82 -7.91
C ASP A 736 14.65 -21.62 -8.03
N SER A 737 14.31 -20.53 -7.36
CA SER A 737 15.08 -19.30 -7.47
C SER A 737 16.42 -19.44 -6.74
N GLU A 738 17.51 -19.14 -7.44
CA GLU A 738 18.86 -19.26 -6.90
C GLU A 738 19.34 -17.91 -6.35
N PRO A 739 20.06 -17.88 -5.21
CA PRO A 739 20.54 -16.64 -4.63
C PRO A 739 21.68 -16.07 -5.48
N LEU A 740 21.66 -14.76 -5.66
CA LEU A 740 22.82 -14.02 -6.13
C LEU A 740 23.87 -13.94 -5.02
N GLN A 741 25.15 -14.01 -5.38
CA GLN A 741 26.26 -13.91 -4.42
C GLN A 741 26.36 -12.48 -3.89
N THR A 742 25.55 -12.15 -2.89
CA THR A 742 25.45 -10.81 -2.31
C THR A 742 24.93 -10.84 -0.88
N ASP A 743 25.38 -9.87 -0.10
CA ASP A 743 24.92 -9.61 1.26
C ASP A 743 23.98 -8.38 1.34
N VAL A 744 23.52 -7.90 0.18
CA VAL A 744 22.56 -6.80 0.07
C VAL A 744 21.29 -7.21 -0.65
N GLY A 745 20.16 -6.72 -0.11
CA GLY A 745 18.85 -6.76 -0.76
C GLY A 745 18.31 -5.35 -0.97
N CYS A 746 17.02 -5.26 -1.28
CA CYS A 746 16.33 -3.99 -1.49
C CYS A 746 15.62 -3.56 -0.20
N SER A 747 15.83 -2.34 0.26
CA SER A 747 15.08 -1.76 1.37
C SER A 747 13.85 -0.97 0.91
N GLU A 748 13.90 -0.42 -0.32
CA GLU A 748 12.87 0.49 -0.83
C GLU A 748 12.50 0.14 -2.28
N PRO A 749 11.46 -0.66 -2.52
CA PRO A 749 11.07 -1.11 -3.86
C PRO A 749 10.85 0.01 -4.88
N LYS A 750 10.34 1.18 -4.46
CA LYS A 750 10.16 2.36 -5.33
C LYS A 750 11.49 2.98 -5.84
N SER A 751 12.63 2.53 -5.32
CA SER A 751 13.96 2.93 -5.80
C SER A 751 14.47 2.10 -6.97
N ILE A 752 13.85 0.95 -7.26
CA ILE A 752 14.35 0.04 -8.29
C ILE A 752 14.10 0.69 -9.65
N LEU A 753 15.18 0.83 -10.42
CA LEU A 753 15.13 1.43 -11.74
C LEU A 753 15.98 0.59 -12.70
N LEU A 754 15.36 0.14 -13.79
CA LEU A 754 16.08 -0.46 -14.91
C LEU A 754 16.76 0.66 -15.71
N THR A 755 18.05 0.52 -15.97
CA THR A 755 18.86 1.48 -16.74
C THR A 755 19.72 0.75 -17.78
N PRO A 756 20.28 1.43 -18.78
CA PRO A 756 21.16 0.79 -19.77
C PRO A 756 22.39 0.07 -19.16
N VAL A 757 22.88 0.52 -18.00
CA VAL A 757 24.03 -0.07 -17.30
C VAL A 757 23.64 -1.23 -16.37
N GLY A 758 22.34 -1.42 -16.11
CA GLY A 758 21.79 -2.48 -15.26
C GLY A 758 20.66 -2.02 -14.34
N VAL A 759 20.37 -2.78 -13.31
CA VAL A 759 19.30 -2.47 -12.34
C VAL A 759 19.89 -1.75 -11.13
N ILE A 760 19.50 -0.48 -10.94
CA ILE A 760 19.90 0.30 -9.76
C ILE A 760 18.79 0.21 -8.71
N PHE A 761 19.17 0.00 -7.45
CA PHE A 761 18.24 -0.11 -6.33
C PHE A 761 18.87 0.39 -5.03
N LYS A 762 18.04 0.76 -4.06
CA LYS A 762 18.48 1.17 -2.72
C LYS A 762 18.43 -0.01 -1.76
N SER A 763 19.56 -0.29 -1.13
CA SER A 763 19.72 -1.21 -0.01
C SER A 763 19.79 -0.44 1.32
N ILE A 764 19.80 -1.17 2.44
CA ILE A 764 20.07 -0.60 3.78
C ILE A 764 21.43 0.12 3.82
N LYS A 765 22.40 -0.34 3.02
CA LYS A 765 23.75 0.24 2.91
C LYS A 765 23.87 1.41 1.91
N GLY A 766 22.81 1.75 1.17
CA GLY A 766 22.79 2.76 0.11
C GLY A 766 22.51 2.20 -1.28
N PHE A 767 22.79 2.96 -2.33
CA PHE A 767 22.48 2.58 -3.73
C PHE A 767 23.48 1.56 -4.31
N TYR A 768 22.95 0.49 -4.89
CA TYR A 768 23.68 -0.57 -5.58
C TYR A 768 23.21 -0.70 -7.02
N LEU A 769 24.10 -1.20 -7.88
CA LEU A 769 23.85 -1.56 -9.27
C LEU A 769 24.07 -3.06 -9.44
N ILE A 770 23.08 -3.79 -9.95
CA ILE A 770 23.28 -5.13 -10.54
C ILE A 770 23.58 -4.92 -12.02
N ASN A 771 24.82 -5.17 -12.43
CA ASN A 771 25.28 -4.95 -13.79
C ASN A 771 24.81 -6.07 -14.76
N GLN A 772 25.28 -6.03 -16.01
CA GLN A 772 24.93 -7.01 -17.05
C GLN A 772 25.47 -8.43 -16.77
N THR A 773 26.51 -8.59 -15.94
CA THR A 773 27.05 -9.89 -15.53
C THR A 773 26.43 -10.41 -14.24
N LEU A 774 25.36 -9.77 -13.74
CA LEU A 774 24.72 -10.05 -12.45
C LEU A 774 25.67 -9.86 -11.25
N ASP A 775 26.61 -8.94 -11.34
CA ASP A 775 27.51 -8.61 -10.23
C ASP A 775 27.01 -7.34 -9.51
N PRO A 776 26.68 -7.41 -8.20
CA PRO A 776 26.25 -6.25 -7.42
C PRO A 776 27.42 -5.33 -7.05
N GLN A 777 27.30 -4.05 -7.41
CA GLN A 777 28.33 -3.04 -7.20
C GLN A 777 27.79 -1.85 -6.40
N TYR A 778 28.57 -1.36 -5.44
CA TYR A 778 28.19 -0.19 -4.67
C TYR A 778 28.35 1.09 -5.51
N LEU A 779 27.24 1.65 -5.97
CA LEU A 779 27.20 2.84 -6.83
C LEU A 779 27.08 4.13 -6.00
N GLY A 780 26.45 4.04 -4.83
CA GLY A 780 25.98 5.18 -4.04
C GLY A 780 27.04 5.92 -3.21
N ALA A 781 28.33 5.56 -3.30
CA ALA A 781 29.39 6.21 -2.52
C ALA A 781 29.37 7.76 -2.62
N PRO A 782 29.23 8.38 -3.81
CA PRO A 782 29.22 9.83 -3.90
C PRO A 782 27.95 10.49 -3.34
N ALA A 783 26.84 9.75 -3.23
CA ALA A 783 25.54 10.20 -2.73
C ALA A 783 25.22 9.68 -1.31
N GLU A 784 26.22 9.20 -0.55
CA GLU A 784 26.02 8.52 0.72
C GLU A 784 25.34 9.38 1.80
N ALA A 785 25.53 10.70 1.76
CA ALA A 785 24.84 11.62 2.67
C ALA A 785 23.30 11.56 2.57
N PHE A 786 22.76 11.04 1.47
CA PHE A 786 21.32 10.95 1.22
C PHE A 786 20.73 9.58 1.57
N ASN A 787 21.53 8.62 2.03
CA ASN A 787 21.04 7.25 2.31
C ASN A 787 19.95 7.19 3.40
N ALA A 788 19.91 8.17 4.30
CA ALA A 788 18.88 8.28 5.34
C ALA A 788 17.50 8.73 4.79
N LEU A 789 17.45 9.31 3.59
CA LEU A 789 16.21 9.80 2.97
C LEU A 789 15.43 8.63 2.35
N ARG A 790 14.10 8.61 2.51
CA ARG A 790 13.23 7.58 1.94
C ARG A 790 12.81 7.94 0.52
N VAL A 791 13.14 7.09 -0.44
CA VAL A 791 12.79 7.21 -1.85
C VAL A 791 11.28 7.06 -2.04
N SER A 792 10.71 7.98 -2.81
CA SER A 792 9.29 8.03 -3.12
C SER A 792 8.97 7.68 -4.58
N GLY A 793 9.94 7.80 -5.48
CA GLY A 793 9.81 7.44 -6.88
C GLY A 793 11.16 7.44 -7.59
N ALA A 794 11.19 6.77 -8.74
CA ALA A 794 12.35 6.68 -9.62
C ALA A 794 11.90 6.86 -11.07
N ALA A 795 12.69 7.57 -11.88
CA ALA A 795 12.42 7.72 -13.31
C ALA A 795 13.73 7.74 -14.12
N LEU A 796 13.69 7.11 -15.29
CA LEU A 796 14.79 7.07 -16.25
C LEU A 796 14.51 8.07 -17.39
N ASP A 797 15.31 9.13 -17.46
CA ASP A 797 15.31 10.05 -18.60
C ASP A 797 16.43 9.68 -19.56
N ASP A 798 16.08 8.84 -20.54
CA ASP A 798 17.02 8.41 -21.58
C ASP A 798 17.51 9.55 -22.47
N SER A 799 16.72 10.62 -22.63
CA SER A 799 17.11 11.75 -23.46
C SER A 799 18.25 12.57 -22.85
N ARG A 800 18.34 12.58 -21.51
CA ARG A 800 19.39 13.28 -20.75
C ARG A 800 20.43 12.33 -20.14
N HIS A 801 20.31 11.02 -20.38
CA HIS A 801 21.11 9.98 -19.75
C HIS A 801 21.08 10.01 -18.21
N MET A 802 19.93 10.30 -17.61
CA MET A 802 19.80 10.45 -16.15
C MET A 802 18.83 9.46 -15.53
N ALA A 803 19.26 8.86 -14.43
CA ALA A 803 18.39 8.20 -13.47
C ALA A 803 18.09 9.17 -12.31
N VAL A 804 16.82 9.41 -12.00
CA VAL A 804 16.39 10.35 -10.95
C VAL A 804 15.60 9.63 -9.88
N TRP A 805 15.90 9.93 -8.61
CA TRP A 805 15.14 9.46 -7.45
C TRP A 805 14.65 10.65 -6.62
N THR A 806 13.35 10.70 -6.38
CA THR A 806 12.74 11.66 -5.45
C THR A 806 12.65 11.04 -4.06
N HIS A 807 12.62 11.89 -3.04
CA HIS A 807 12.39 11.48 -1.65
C HIS A 807 11.09 12.09 -1.13
N TYR A 808 10.49 11.47 -0.10
CA TYR A 808 9.33 12.04 0.58
C TYR A 808 9.69 13.35 1.31
N ASP A 809 10.89 13.40 1.90
CA ASP A 809 11.34 14.47 2.78
C ASP A 809 12.81 14.82 2.47
N GLY A 810 13.07 15.66 1.45
CA GLY A 810 14.43 16.08 1.10
C GLY A 810 14.67 16.27 -0.41
N PRO A 811 15.88 16.66 -0.82
CA PRO A 811 16.21 16.87 -2.23
C PRO A 811 16.12 15.57 -3.02
N ALA A 812 15.75 15.66 -4.30
CA ALA A 812 15.95 14.57 -5.24
C ALA A 812 17.43 14.41 -5.57
N ILE A 813 17.83 13.19 -5.89
CA ILE A 813 19.15 12.87 -6.39
C ILE A 813 19.05 12.35 -7.81
N PHE A 814 20.07 12.59 -8.60
CA PHE A 814 20.15 12.06 -9.95
C PHE A 814 21.54 11.54 -10.25
N TYR A 815 21.60 10.53 -11.11
CA TYR A 815 22.82 9.91 -11.58
C TYR A 815 22.84 9.98 -13.11
N ASP A 816 23.80 10.72 -13.64
CA ASP A 816 24.13 10.71 -15.05
C ASP A 816 25.01 9.47 -15.33
N TYR A 817 24.41 8.49 -16.02
CA TYR A 817 25.05 7.21 -16.32
C TYR A 817 26.00 7.28 -17.53
N LEU A 818 26.03 8.39 -18.26
CA LEU A 818 27.01 8.63 -19.31
C LEU A 818 28.33 9.14 -18.71
N THR A 819 28.25 10.05 -17.73
CA THR A 819 29.42 10.70 -17.13
C THR A 819 29.85 10.12 -15.78
N ASN A 820 29.06 9.21 -15.21
CA ASN A 820 29.24 8.65 -13.86
C ASN A 820 29.26 9.73 -12.77
N GLN A 821 28.28 10.63 -12.83
CA GLN A 821 28.19 11.78 -11.92
C GLN A 821 26.85 11.80 -11.18
N TRP A 822 26.94 12.05 -9.88
CA TRP A 822 25.77 12.31 -9.04
C TRP A 822 25.54 13.81 -8.89
N GLY A 823 24.29 14.21 -8.76
CA GLY A 823 23.92 15.57 -8.37
C GLY A 823 22.61 15.59 -7.58
N THR A 824 22.17 16.79 -7.18
CA THR A 824 20.94 16.95 -6.39
C THR A 824 20.06 18.09 -6.91
N ARG A 825 18.75 17.94 -6.66
CA ARG A 825 17.72 18.93 -6.96
C ARG A 825 16.88 19.16 -5.70
N LYS A 826 16.99 20.35 -5.11
CA LYS A 826 16.21 20.78 -3.94
C LYS A 826 14.79 21.17 -4.36
N ASN A 827 13.83 21.27 -3.44
CA ASN A 827 12.41 21.59 -3.72
C ASN A 827 11.73 20.60 -4.70
N PHE A 828 12.30 19.42 -4.81
CA PHE A 828 11.86 18.33 -5.70
C PHE A 828 11.35 17.13 -4.89
N GLU A 829 11.10 17.33 -3.59
CA GLU A 829 10.43 16.37 -2.73
C GLU A 829 9.07 16.01 -3.30
N ALA A 830 8.80 14.72 -3.42
CA ALA A 830 7.60 14.23 -4.08
C ALA A 830 7.11 12.98 -3.37
N THR A 831 5.82 12.69 -3.50
CA THR A 831 5.24 11.40 -3.11
C THR A 831 5.41 10.35 -4.21
N SER A 832 5.57 10.79 -5.46
CA SER A 832 5.82 9.95 -6.63
C SER A 832 6.45 10.75 -7.77
N LEU A 833 7.16 10.06 -8.66
CA LEU A 833 7.83 10.60 -9.83
C LEU A 833 7.48 9.74 -11.05
N SER A 834 7.17 10.39 -12.18
CA SER A 834 7.03 9.75 -13.48
C SER A 834 7.51 10.69 -14.59
N LEU A 835 7.77 10.15 -15.78
CA LEU A 835 8.03 10.93 -16.99
C LEU A 835 6.77 10.95 -17.85
N TRP A 836 6.20 12.14 -18.06
CA TRP A 836 5.04 12.33 -18.91
C TRP A 836 5.39 13.24 -20.08
N SER A 837 5.23 12.74 -21.30
CA SER A 837 5.64 13.45 -22.52
C SER A 837 7.10 13.94 -22.49
N GLY A 838 8.00 13.19 -21.84
CA GLY A 838 9.42 13.54 -21.67
C GLY A 838 9.72 14.57 -20.57
N LEU A 839 8.74 14.92 -19.74
CA LEU A 839 8.89 15.89 -18.65
C LEU A 839 8.70 15.23 -17.29
N TYR A 840 9.56 15.57 -16.32
CA TYR A 840 9.41 15.07 -14.95
C TYR A 840 8.09 15.56 -14.37
N THR A 841 7.29 14.63 -13.89
CA THR A 841 5.98 14.89 -13.29
C THR A 841 5.99 14.36 -11.86
N LEU A 842 5.67 15.23 -10.91
CA LEU A 842 5.84 15.04 -9.47
C LEU A 842 4.48 15.02 -8.78
N GLY A 843 4.20 13.98 -8.02
CA GLY A 843 3.10 13.99 -7.05
C GLY A 843 3.56 14.72 -5.80
N ARG A 844 2.78 15.66 -5.28
CA ARG A 844 3.11 16.39 -4.04
C ARG A 844 2.26 15.90 -2.88
N SER A 845 2.77 16.09 -1.66
CA SER A 845 2.10 15.71 -0.41
C SER A 845 0.79 16.46 -0.18
N ASP A 846 0.67 17.69 -0.72
CA ASP A 846 -0.57 18.48 -0.72
C ASP A 846 -1.60 18.02 -1.75
N GLY A 847 -1.29 16.97 -2.53
CA GLY A 847 -2.18 16.37 -3.51
C GLY A 847 -2.11 16.96 -4.91
N GLY A 848 -1.41 18.08 -5.10
CA GLY A 848 -1.18 18.60 -6.43
C GLY A 848 -0.15 17.78 -7.21
N VAL A 849 -0.19 17.93 -8.53
CA VAL A 849 0.79 17.33 -9.43
C VAL A 849 1.52 18.47 -10.13
N ASP A 850 2.84 18.48 -10.01
CA ASP A 850 3.69 19.45 -10.69
C ASP A 850 4.33 18.79 -11.91
N ILE A 851 4.56 19.57 -12.96
CA ILE A 851 5.27 19.14 -14.16
C ILE A 851 6.45 20.07 -14.41
N GLU A 852 7.58 19.49 -14.83
CA GLU A 852 8.74 20.24 -15.32
C GLU A 852 8.34 21.17 -16.45
N THR A 853 8.82 22.40 -16.39
CA THR A 853 8.58 23.43 -17.40
C THR A 853 9.90 23.83 -18.03
N PRO A 854 10.23 23.29 -19.22
CA PRO A 854 11.42 23.71 -19.94
C PRO A 854 11.39 25.23 -20.18
N GLU A 855 12.55 25.87 -20.10
CA GLU A 855 12.74 27.32 -20.25
C GLU A 855 12.14 28.21 -19.14
N ASN A 856 11.47 27.63 -18.14
CA ASN A 856 11.08 28.31 -16.90
C ASN A 856 11.95 27.78 -15.75
N TYR A 857 12.42 28.65 -14.88
CA TYR A 857 13.36 28.34 -13.79
C TYR A 857 12.81 28.73 -12.42
N PHE A 858 11.49 28.87 -12.31
CA PHE A 858 10.76 29.03 -11.06
C PHE A 858 10.02 27.73 -10.70
N ASP A 859 10.02 27.39 -9.42
CA ASP A 859 9.18 26.32 -8.87
C ASP A 859 7.87 26.95 -8.38
N ASN A 860 6.79 26.75 -9.13
CA ASN A 860 5.45 27.28 -8.79
C ASN A 860 5.46 28.81 -8.48
N GLY A 861 6.28 29.57 -9.22
CA GLY A 861 6.45 31.01 -9.06
C GLY A 861 7.54 31.44 -8.07
N ALA A 862 8.21 30.51 -7.39
CA ALA A 862 9.36 30.79 -6.52
C ALA A 862 10.69 30.65 -7.28
N SER A 863 11.59 31.63 -7.17
CA SER A 863 12.90 31.57 -7.84
C SER A 863 13.75 30.42 -7.34
N LEU A 864 14.38 29.72 -8.27
CA LEU A 864 15.46 28.78 -7.99
C LEU A 864 16.80 29.50 -7.84
N ARG A 865 17.75 28.78 -7.22
CA ARG A 865 19.16 29.17 -7.13
C ARG A 865 20.03 27.95 -7.42
N LEU A 866 21.15 28.16 -8.10
CA LEU A 866 22.21 27.18 -8.28
C LEU A 866 23.24 27.40 -7.17
N ARG A 867 23.55 26.38 -6.38
CA ARG A 867 24.58 26.46 -5.33
C ARG A 867 25.59 25.34 -5.49
N LEU A 868 26.87 25.65 -5.46
CA LEU A 868 27.92 24.64 -5.48
C LEU A 868 29.00 24.94 -4.44
N LYS A 869 29.61 23.89 -3.88
CA LYS A 869 30.68 23.99 -2.90
C LYS A 869 31.83 23.07 -3.26
N THR A 870 33.02 23.64 -3.41
CA THR A 870 34.24 22.87 -3.70
C THR A 870 34.72 22.10 -2.46
N PRO A 871 35.59 21.09 -2.59
CA PRO A 871 36.38 20.58 -1.47
C PRO A 871 37.38 21.63 -0.97
N TRP A 872 38.12 21.27 0.09
CA TRP A 872 39.28 22.05 0.51
C TRP A 872 40.40 21.90 -0.52
N ILE A 873 40.79 23.01 -1.12
CA ILE A 873 41.80 23.05 -2.18
C ILE A 873 43.18 23.21 -1.54
N ASN A 874 43.98 22.16 -1.66
CA ASN A 874 45.32 22.03 -1.09
C ASN A 874 46.33 21.74 -2.20
N LEU A 875 47.12 22.75 -2.59
CA LEU A 875 48.07 22.64 -3.72
C LEU A 875 49.53 22.47 -3.29
N SER A 876 49.79 22.32 -1.98
CA SER A 876 51.14 22.20 -1.39
C SER A 876 51.20 21.17 -0.25
N GLY A 877 50.35 20.13 -0.29
CA GLY A 877 50.12 19.20 0.83
C GLY A 877 49.05 19.71 1.81
N ILE A 878 48.56 18.85 2.70
CA ILE A 878 47.38 19.11 3.58
C ILE A 878 47.62 20.28 4.56
N GLN A 879 48.86 20.56 4.96
CA GLN A 879 49.22 21.67 5.85
C GLN A 879 50.25 22.63 5.23
N GLY A 880 50.44 22.59 3.91
CA GLY A 880 51.40 23.46 3.23
C GLY A 880 50.82 24.84 2.98
N PHE A 881 51.52 25.89 3.42
CA PHE A 881 51.13 27.27 3.13
C PHE A 881 51.31 27.60 1.65
N LYS A 882 50.24 28.11 1.04
CA LYS A 882 50.24 28.68 -0.32
C LYS A 882 49.73 30.11 -0.28
N ARG A 883 50.00 30.86 -1.35
CA ARG A 883 49.38 32.17 -1.57
C ARG A 883 48.40 32.08 -2.75
N VAL A 884 47.13 32.39 -2.54
CA VAL A 884 46.10 32.49 -3.58
C VAL A 884 45.88 33.97 -3.88
N TYR A 885 46.15 34.39 -5.12
CA TYR A 885 46.09 35.80 -5.52
C TYR A 885 44.70 36.20 -6.04
N ARG A 886 44.07 35.33 -6.86
CA ARG A 886 42.73 35.53 -7.40
C ARG A 886 42.10 34.20 -7.81
N ALA A 887 40.77 34.16 -7.77
CA ALA A 887 39.94 33.13 -8.37
C ALA A 887 39.18 33.72 -9.56
N MET A 888 39.24 33.06 -10.71
CA MET A 888 38.57 33.50 -11.95
C MET A 888 37.55 32.43 -12.34
N PHE A 889 36.31 32.83 -12.57
CA PHE A 889 35.23 31.91 -12.94
C PHE A 889 34.91 32.05 -14.42
N LEU A 890 34.69 30.91 -15.09
CA LEU A 890 34.37 30.84 -16.50
C LEU A 890 33.03 30.13 -16.70
N GLY A 891 32.18 30.68 -17.56
CA GLY A 891 30.84 30.18 -17.82
C GLY A 891 30.23 30.74 -19.10
N GLU A 892 28.93 30.53 -19.28
CA GLU A 892 28.10 31.12 -20.35
C GLU A 892 26.93 31.91 -19.74
N TYR A 893 26.61 33.08 -20.30
CA TYR A 893 25.54 33.95 -19.79
C TYR A 893 24.26 33.72 -20.59
N PHE A 894 23.15 33.51 -19.87
CA PHE A 894 21.82 33.36 -20.47
C PHE A 894 20.88 34.50 -20.07
N SER A 895 20.81 34.84 -18.77
CA SER A 895 19.96 35.90 -18.24
C SER A 895 20.60 36.59 -17.03
N PRO A 896 20.10 37.76 -16.59
CA PRO A 896 20.62 38.46 -15.42
C PRO A 896 20.67 37.54 -14.18
N PHE A 897 21.78 37.59 -13.46
CA PHE A 897 22.04 36.80 -12.25
C PHE A 897 22.80 37.63 -11.19
N LEU A 898 22.60 37.26 -9.92
CA LEU A 898 23.43 37.69 -8.80
C LEU A 898 24.25 36.49 -8.32
N ALA A 899 25.58 36.58 -8.42
CA ALA A 899 26.49 35.57 -7.89
C ALA A 899 27.02 35.99 -6.52
N VAL A 900 26.89 35.11 -5.54
CA VAL A 900 27.44 35.25 -4.19
C VAL A 900 28.53 34.20 -4.00
N VAL A 901 29.77 34.66 -3.86
CA VAL A 901 30.95 33.80 -3.64
C VAL A 901 31.40 33.94 -2.19
N ARG A 902 31.28 32.85 -1.42
CA ARG A 902 31.75 32.76 -0.03
C ARG A 902 33.06 31.97 0.03
N ILE A 903 34.03 32.48 0.78
CA ILE A 903 35.36 31.90 0.89
C ILE A 903 35.63 31.44 2.32
N TYR A 904 36.10 30.20 2.44
CA TYR A 904 36.47 29.55 3.70
C TYR A 904 37.99 29.32 3.71
N TYR A 905 38.61 29.41 4.89
CA TYR A 905 40.07 29.30 5.04
C TYR A 905 40.44 28.29 6.12
N ASN A 906 41.57 27.60 5.93
CA ASN A 906 42.26 26.79 6.93
C ASN A 906 41.36 25.78 7.67
N TYR A 907 40.46 25.10 6.94
CA TYR A 907 39.55 24.08 7.49
C TYR A 907 38.48 24.60 8.47
N GLU A 908 38.30 25.92 8.58
CA GLU A 908 37.24 26.51 9.39
C GLU A 908 35.86 26.36 8.72
N LYS A 909 34.83 26.05 9.51
CA LYS A 909 33.48 25.76 9.01
C LYS A 909 32.64 26.98 8.66
N HIS A 910 33.01 28.17 9.13
CA HIS A 910 32.34 29.44 8.82
C HIS A 910 33.08 30.18 7.70
N PHE A 911 32.33 30.86 6.83
CA PHE A 911 32.94 31.70 5.81
C PHE A 911 33.56 32.94 6.48
N ARG A 912 34.69 33.39 5.98
CA ARG A 912 35.37 34.61 6.47
C ARG A 912 35.16 35.80 5.56
N GLU A 913 34.74 35.55 4.33
CA GLU A 913 34.67 36.52 3.27
C GLU A 913 33.53 36.17 2.31
N GLN A 914 32.83 37.20 1.83
CA GLN A 914 31.74 37.08 0.86
C GLN A 914 31.87 38.19 -0.19
N HIS A 915 31.74 37.83 -1.45
CA HIS A 915 31.67 38.75 -2.59
C HIS A 915 30.31 38.60 -3.27
N GLN A 916 29.70 39.72 -3.64
CA GLN A 916 28.46 39.75 -4.42
C GLN A 916 28.73 40.40 -5.77
N ILE A 917 28.30 39.75 -6.84
CA ILE A 917 28.61 40.11 -8.22
C ILE A 917 27.29 40.13 -8.97
N ASP A 918 26.85 41.34 -9.33
CA ASP A 918 25.69 41.54 -10.17
C ASP A 918 26.11 41.52 -11.65
N SER A 919 25.51 40.61 -12.41
CA SER A 919 25.78 40.46 -13.83
C SER A 919 25.47 41.73 -14.64
N ASP A 920 24.48 42.54 -14.26
CA ASP A 920 24.12 43.76 -15.00
C ASP A 920 25.22 44.83 -14.86
N VAL A 921 25.85 44.89 -13.69
CA VAL A 921 26.98 45.79 -13.41
C VAL A 921 28.24 45.35 -14.16
N PHE A 922 28.51 44.04 -14.19
CA PHE A 922 29.73 43.50 -14.81
C PHE A 922 29.66 43.40 -16.35
N ILE A 923 28.51 43.07 -16.92
CA ILE A 923 28.32 42.93 -18.38
C ILE A 923 28.15 44.31 -19.05
N GLY A 924 27.86 45.36 -18.27
CA GLY A 924 27.83 46.74 -18.73
C GLY A 924 26.60 47.04 -19.60
N ARG A 925 25.40 46.66 -19.13
CA ARG A 925 24.14 47.11 -19.76
C ARG A 925 23.99 48.62 -19.58
N SER A 926 24.22 49.36 -20.66
CA SER A 926 23.97 50.81 -20.69
C SER A 926 22.52 51.05 -21.11
N TYR A 927 21.65 51.42 -20.17
CA TYR A 927 20.34 51.96 -20.51
C TYR A 927 20.53 53.40 -21.03
N PHE A 928 20.31 53.64 -22.32
CA PHE A 928 20.18 55.00 -22.85
C PHE A 928 18.70 55.37 -22.91
N GLY A 929 18.31 56.38 -22.12
CA GLY A 929 16.98 56.96 -22.12
C GLY A 929 16.68 57.71 -20.82
N GLN A 930 16.70 59.04 -20.88
CA GLN A 930 16.04 59.88 -19.87
C GLN A 930 14.64 60.17 -20.41
N ASP A 931 13.57 59.62 -19.82
CA ASP A 931 12.48 60.44 -19.28
C ASP A 931 11.39 59.67 -18.48
N SER A 932 10.59 60.51 -17.82
CA SER A 932 9.65 60.41 -16.71
C SER A 932 8.44 59.45 -16.77
N TYR A 933 7.93 59.22 -15.55
CA TYR A 933 6.57 58.85 -15.14
C TYR A 933 5.53 58.79 -16.30
N PHE A 934 5.17 57.56 -16.72
CA PHE A 934 4.14 57.21 -17.72
C PHE A 934 4.54 57.24 -19.22
N GLY A 935 5.26 56.20 -19.68
CA GLY A 935 5.37 55.88 -21.11
C GLY A 935 5.76 54.42 -21.38
N ARG A 936 4.94 53.68 -22.14
CA ARG A 936 5.27 52.37 -22.74
C ARG A 936 6.09 52.61 -24.02
N SER A 937 7.39 52.27 -24.05
CA SER A 937 8.10 51.86 -25.29
C SER A 937 9.49 51.25 -25.04
N LEU A 938 9.87 50.39 -25.99
CA LEU A 938 11.01 49.47 -26.02
C LEU A 938 12.35 50.07 -25.58
N TYR A 939 13.02 49.36 -24.67
CA TYR A 939 14.47 49.46 -24.48
C TYR A 939 15.19 48.83 -25.67
N ILE A 940 16.05 49.57 -26.36
CA ILE A 940 17.02 49.03 -27.31
C ILE A 940 18.41 49.23 -26.71
N GLY A 941 19.04 48.14 -26.27
CA GLY A 941 20.41 48.12 -25.77
C GLY A 941 21.08 46.79 -26.15
N GLY A 942 22.30 46.86 -26.69
CA GLY A 942 23.11 45.69 -27.04
C GLY A 942 24.00 45.23 -25.89
N LEU A 943 24.34 43.93 -25.86
CA LEU A 943 25.23 43.32 -24.87
C LEU A 943 26.70 43.60 -25.23
N ASN A 944 27.50 44.17 -24.32
CA ASN A 944 28.94 44.41 -24.53
C ASN A 944 29.80 43.15 -24.32
N ARG A 945 29.30 42.13 -23.61
CA ARG A 945 29.97 40.85 -23.36
C ARG A 945 28.93 39.73 -23.23
N THR A 946 29.14 38.60 -23.91
CA THR A 946 28.28 37.40 -23.86
C THR A 946 28.83 36.28 -22.98
N VAL A 947 30.06 36.43 -22.45
CA VAL A 947 30.73 35.44 -21.61
C VAL A 947 30.89 35.99 -20.18
N PRO A 948 30.29 35.36 -19.15
CA PRO A 948 30.51 35.74 -17.77
C PRO A 948 31.90 35.26 -17.34
N GLN A 949 32.84 36.20 -17.25
CA GLN A 949 34.16 35.99 -16.67
C GLN A 949 34.36 36.95 -15.50
N PHE A 950 33.99 36.53 -14.30
CA PHE A 950 34.17 37.37 -13.11
C PHE A 950 35.35 36.88 -12.26
N GLU A 951 36.09 37.82 -11.68
CA GLU A 951 37.20 37.53 -10.77
C GLU A 951 36.87 37.93 -9.34
N VAL A 952 37.33 37.11 -8.40
CA VAL A 952 37.27 37.39 -6.96
C VAL A 952 38.69 37.37 -6.42
N ARG A 953 39.03 38.38 -5.61
CA ARG A 953 40.35 38.49 -4.97
C ARG A 953 40.22 38.17 -3.48
N PRO A 954 40.76 37.01 -3.02
CA PRO A 954 40.74 36.66 -1.61
C PRO A 954 41.44 37.72 -0.74
N ALA A 955 40.78 38.20 0.31
CA ALA A 955 41.37 39.12 1.28
C ALA A 955 42.50 38.47 2.08
N ILE A 956 42.34 37.18 2.41
CA ILE A 956 43.38 36.37 3.07
C ILE A 956 44.11 35.55 2.00
N GLN A 957 45.17 36.12 1.42
CA GLN A 957 45.88 35.46 0.33
C GLN A 957 46.74 34.28 0.82
N LYS A 958 47.34 34.35 2.02
CA LYS A 958 48.18 33.26 2.55
C LYS A 958 47.34 32.32 3.41
N CYS A 959 47.16 31.09 2.96
CA CYS A 959 46.37 30.06 3.66
C CYS A 959 46.96 28.66 3.45
N GLU A 960 46.61 27.73 4.33
CA GLU A 960 46.92 26.30 4.19
C GLU A 960 45.94 25.65 3.21
N ALA A 961 44.65 25.94 3.40
CA ALA A 961 43.52 25.42 2.63
C ALA A 961 42.53 26.55 2.30
N ILE A 962 41.88 26.47 1.14
CA ILE A 962 40.83 27.40 0.72
C ILE A 962 39.66 26.60 0.14
N GLN A 963 38.43 27.01 0.40
CA GLN A 963 37.22 26.40 -0.16
C GLN A 963 36.28 27.52 -0.63
N PHE A 964 35.61 27.27 -1.76
CA PHE A 964 34.67 28.22 -2.36
C PHE A 964 33.26 27.64 -2.32
N GLU A 965 32.32 28.48 -1.93
CA GLU A 965 30.89 28.23 -2.10
C GLU A 965 30.33 29.33 -3.01
N ILE A 966 29.70 28.91 -4.10
CA ILE A 966 29.16 29.80 -5.13
C ILE A 966 27.66 29.60 -5.17
N GLU A 967 26.92 30.69 -5.04
CA GLU A 967 25.46 30.73 -5.14
C GLU A 967 25.08 31.70 -6.26
N ILE A 968 24.33 31.21 -7.25
CA ILE A 968 23.81 32.01 -8.36
C ILE A 968 22.29 32.02 -8.25
N GLN A 969 21.72 33.23 -8.25
CA GLN A 969 20.27 33.43 -8.15
C GLN A 969 19.79 34.54 -9.09
N ASN A 970 18.49 34.58 -9.38
CA ASN A 970 17.91 35.69 -10.13
C ASN A 970 17.92 36.98 -9.28
N PRO A 971 18.35 38.14 -9.83
CA PRO A 971 18.51 39.40 -9.09
C PRO A 971 17.18 40.13 -8.87
N THR A 972 16.12 39.73 -9.57
CA THR A 972 14.74 40.25 -9.47
C THR A 972 13.73 39.10 -9.67
N ALA A 973 12.42 39.32 -9.48
CA ALA A 973 11.37 38.33 -9.77
C ALA A 973 11.19 38.00 -11.28
N VAL A 974 12.25 38.15 -12.07
CA VAL A 974 12.33 37.82 -13.48
C VAL A 974 12.84 36.39 -13.58
N ASP A 975 12.05 35.55 -14.22
CA ASP A 975 12.41 34.17 -14.52
C ASP A 975 13.50 34.12 -15.59
N GLY A 976 14.47 33.23 -15.41
CA GLY A 976 15.62 33.15 -16.28
C GLY A 976 16.62 32.06 -15.88
N LYS A 977 17.31 31.53 -16.90
CA LYS A 977 18.29 30.44 -16.79
C LYS A 977 19.57 30.81 -16.03
N THR A 978 19.82 32.11 -15.82
CA THR A 978 21.02 32.70 -15.20
C THR A 978 22.30 32.49 -16.03
N CYS A 979 23.22 31.65 -15.56
CA CYS A 979 24.46 31.30 -16.26
C CYS A 979 24.81 29.82 -16.06
N SER A 980 25.67 29.28 -16.92
CA SER A 980 26.38 28.03 -16.66
C SER A 980 27.76 28.31 -16.09
N LEU A 981 28.31 27.39 -15.30
CA LEU A 981 29.69 27.43 -14.80
C LEU A 981 30.47 26.23 -15.34
N THR A 982 31.64 26.48 -15.94
CA THR A 982 32.51 25.44 -16.53
C THR A 982 33.72 25.17 -15.64
N ALA A 983 34.47 26.21 -15.29
CA ALA A 983 35.72 26.05 -14.55
C ALA A 983 36.01 27.26 -13.66
N MET A 984 36.85 27.03 -12.65
CA MET A 984 37.46 28.05 -11.80
C MET A 984 38.98 27.94 -11.90
N ASP A 985 39.64 29.03 -12.28
CA ASP A 985 41.09 29.13 -12.27
C ASP A 985 41.58 29.85 -11.02
N LEU A 986 42.54 29.24 -10.33
CA LEU A 986 43.24 29.85 -9.20
C LEU A 986 44.64 30.27 -9.61
N GLU A 987 44.96 31.56 -9.45
CA GLU A 987 46.34 32.03 -9.56
C GLU A 987 47.03 31.89 -8.20
N VAL A 988 48.02 31.00 -8.13
CA VAL A 988 48.67 30.63 -6.86
C VAL A 988 50.19 30.79 -6.91
N GLY A 989 50.77 31.15 -5.77
CA GLY A 989 52.22 31.12 -5.53
C GLY A 989 52.55 30.06 -4.49
N ILE A 990 53.36 29.07 -4.88
CA ILE A 990 53.83 27.99 -4.01
C ILE A 990 55.32 28.22 -3.73
N LYS A 991 55.72 28.12 -2.46
CA LYS A 991 57.13 28.20 -2.09
C LYS A 991 57.78 26.84 -2.40
N LYS A 992 58.70 26.78 -3.36
CA LYS A 992 59.56 25.59 -3.55
C LYS A 992 60.31 25.35 -2.24
N ASP A 993 60.13 24.16 -1.67
CA ASP A 993 60.88 23.78 -0.47
C ASP A 993 62.34 23.57 -0.89
N SER A 994 63.24 24.45 -0.47
CA SER A 994 64.67 24.39 -0.80
C SER A 994 65.42 23.37 0.06
N ARG A 995 64.75 22.30 0.51
CA ARG A 995 65.34 21.16 1.23
C ARG A 995 64.86 19.85 0.63
N GLY A 996 65.30 19.60 -0.60
CA GLY A 996 65.09 18.35 -1.33
C GLY A 996 65.99 18.25 -2.56
N GLY A 997 67.19 18.85 -2.49
CA GLY A 997 68.22 18.70 -3.51
C GLY A 997 69.11 17.50 -3.20
N ALA A 998 68.54 16.29 -3.27
CA ALA A 998 69.21 14.99 -3.48
C ALA A 998 68.18 13.89 -3.16
N LEU A 999 68.02 12.93 -4.07
CA LEU A 999 67.14 11.76 -4.00
C LEU A 999 65.68 12.02 -4.42
N LEU A 1000 65.46 12.11 -5.73
CA LEU A 1000 64.35 11.48 -6.48
C LEU A 1000 64.53 11.88 -7.95
N GLY A 1001 65.58 11.34 -8.55
CA GLY A 1001 65.74 11.27 -10.01
C GLY A 1001 65.63 9.81 -10.40
N ALA A 1002 64.42 9.36 -10.69
CA ALA A 1002 64.03 8.15 -11.43
C ALA A 1002 62.67 7.67 -10.88
N GLU A 1003 61.59 8.11 -11.50
CA GLU A 1003 60.36 7.34 -11.77
C GLU A 1003 59.29 8.33 -12.27
N GLU A 1004 59.44 8.73 -13.53
CA GLU A 1004 58.38 9.41 -14.27
C GLU A 1004 58.21 8.68 -15.61
N THR A 1005 57.64 7.48 -15.53
CA THR A 1005 56.88 6.85 -16.61
C THR A 1005 55.90 5.87 -15.96
N ALA A 1006 54.61 6.10 -16.20
CA ALA A 1006 53.43 5.37 -15.74
C ALA A 1006 52.97 5.64 -14.30
N LEU A 1007 51.97 6.53 -14.15
CA LEU A 1007 50.74 6.31 -13.37
C LEU A 1007 49.71 7.43 -13.60
#